data_AF-A0AAV5S4K7-F1
#
_entry.id   AF-A0AAV5S4K7-F1
#
_cell.length_a   1.000
_cell.length_b   1.000
_cell.length_c   1.000
_cell.angle_alpha   90.00
_cell.angle_beta   90.00
_cell.angle_gamma   90.00
#
_symmetry.space_group_name_H-M   'P 1'
#
loop_
_entity.id
_entity.type
_entity.pdbx_description
1 polymer ?
#
loop_
_entity_poly.entity_id
_entity_poly.type
_entity_poly.pdbx_seq_one_letter_code
_entity_poly.pdbx_strand_id
1 'polypeptide(L)'
;MLKGDMSIVRSLRRLQAVSSNASRFYSTSVARASRKEEKFQQQVRQLGKGTMESPAEFCASALAVKNTLVARPAAEFARVKSSLMQASSHPDIISMLLHTHLNNPGEQYKEFVRTLLQIIRDDDNKHADSVQYTVKKLYATIYCQRQVFPTLKPGAAIVLPDEVHKWFYRNIEKSNSFQHYYFLIQNDISLSSSTHIRKFTTRLLQGSATERELATFEYFLKRPDIFKTKEQLAQKFVSLHSFYDLYTFTNIALNNSTRSRNSAGIVTNDHITFYLQAVLQKIVYYKAHTDKRGENNDKRLAVQFVKLVVQLLMVVSKEGNVKQFTSVLSTLMAFMKSNPNIDHKTYQKMMHKPIICMFSMLQRSKNPDAVFSLAHHIGEMDGIRNSYILKTLIMNQIIRSLRYFNDPKITCQFLISATPKNNIALVLNELGIWGTVFHSSAGHPIPIETVERDVSQMTAMIPSALQVKSDELSVPLAETYRTVLSSNAAMMKPPEYREFFIQLYSNYIKFMEERAATQYFWKHDTVILKCFISSAMVNLRDKKLILDIILNFYSKPFSKKVRNYGRDDPFAMVLYNDQTLTQEQVSTLLRLMDERNIPLTFKLCSSMVFRYLGWGDIKVAHDWYRKILESKFPLTHAPLLEVARHNKWELPESMDNDLLQGADAKEEVTNSVAVEDVEADEDDLDMFIDEQDESADKDIRELFTLVQKI
;
A
#
# COMPACT_ATOMS: atom_id res chain seq x y z
N MET A 1 11.03 42.62 102.89
CA MET A 1 11.12 41.33 102.17
C MET A 1 10.14 41.36 101.01
N LEU A 2 10.62 41.55 99.78
CA LEU A 2 9.95 41.27 98.50
C LEU A 2 10.94 41.64 97.39
N LYS A 3 11.81 40.70 97.00
CA LYS A 3 12.52 40.70 95.71
C LYS A 3 12.03 39.45 94.98
N GLY A 4 10.90 39.60 94.29
CA GLY A 4 10.33 38.56 93.43
C GLY A 4 10.99 38.57 92.05
N ASP A 5 11.23 37.37 91.55
CA ASP A 5 12.01 37.01 90.35
C ASP A 5 11.66 37.75 89.05
N MET A 6 12.49 38.75 88.72
CA MET A 6 12.56 39.36 87.38
C MET A 6 13.10 38.41 86.30
N SER A 7 13.64 37.25 86.70
CA SER A 7 14.14 36.19 85.80
C SER A 7 13.01 35.49 85.05
N ILE A 8 11.93 35.14 85.76
CA ILE A 8 10.81 34.34 85.21
C ILE A 8 10.00 35.18 84.21
N VAL A 9 9.78 36.47 84.50
CA VAL A 9 9.04 37.38 83.61
C VAL A 9 9.79 37.62 82.28
N ARG A 10 11.13 37.69 82.31
CA ARG A 10 11.95 37.83 81.09
C ARG A 10 11.93 36.56 80.24
N SER A 11 11.95 35.39 80.87
CA SER A 11 11.88 34.09 80.19
C SER A 11 10.51 33.86 79.54
N LEU A 12 9.42 34.23 80.22
CA LEU A 12 8.06 34.17 79.66
C LEU A 12 7.86 35.12 78.46
N ARG A 13 8.40 36.35 78.53
CA ARG A 13 8.35 37.28 77.39
C ARG A 13 9.16 36.79 76.19
N ARG A 14 10.30 36.12 76.41
CA ARG A 14 11.07 35.49 75.32
C ARG A 14 10.32 34.32 74.68
N LEU A 15 9.65 33.48 75.47
CA LEU A 15 8.83 32.38 74.94
C LEU A 15 7.60 32.88 74.15
N GLN A 16 6.94 33.94 74.63
CA GLN A 16 5.85 34.59 73.87
C GLN A 16 6.36 35.22 72.56
N ALA A 17 7.53 35.83 72.55
CA ALA A 17 8.12 36.39 71.33
C ALA A 17 8.49 35.30 70.30
N VAL A 18 9.02 34.16 70.76
CA VAL A 18 9.32 33.00 69.91
C VAL A 18 8.04 32.37 69.34
N SER A 19 6.99 32.22 70.16
CA SER A 19 5.67 31.72 69.71
C SER A 19 5.01 32.66 68.68
N SER A 20 5.05 33.98 68.93
CA SER A 20 4.58 35.02 68.00
C SER A 20 5.33 34.96 66.65
N ASN A 21 6.65 34.82 66.68
CA ASN A 21 7.46 34.75 65.47
C ASN A 21 7.26 33.44 64.71
N ALA A 22 7.07 32.31 65.41
CA ALA A 22 6.71 31.04 64.79
C ALA A 22 5.32 31.10 64.14
N SER A 23 4.34 31.73 64.78
CA SER A 23 2.99 31.96 64.22
C SER A 23 3.02 32.89 63.00
N ARG A 24 3.83 33.96 63.02
CA ARG A 24 4.06 34.81 61.84
C ARG A 24 4.74 34.06 60.71
N PHE A 25 5.80 33.29 60.98
CA PHE A 25 6.44 32.46 59.95
C PHE A 25 5.48 31.43 59.34
N TYR A 26 4.67 30.79 60.18
CA TYR A 26 3.67 29.82 59.75
C TYR A 26 2.58 30.48 58.89
N SER A 27 1.99 31.59 59.33
CA SER A 27 0.98 32.33 58.55
C SER A 27 1.53 32.90 57.23
N THR A 28 2.77 33.36 57.20
CA THR A 28 3.41 33.85 55.95
C THR A 28 3.72 32.71 54.99
N SER A 29 4.10 31.54 55.51
CA SER A 29 4.30 30.32 54.73
C SER A 29 2.98 29.81 54.13
N VAL A 30 1.92 29.75 54.94
CA VAL A 30 0.57 29.39 54.52
C VAL A 30 0.03 30.37 53.47
N ALA A 31 0.18 31.69 53.67
CA ALA A 31 -0.24 32.68 52.69
C ALA A 31 0.53 32.60 51.37
N ARG A 32 1.83 32.27 51.40
CA ARG A 32 2.62 32.00 50.19
C ARG A 32 2.19 30.72 49.48
N ALA A 33 1.84 29.67 50.24
CA ALA A 33 1.29 28.43 49.69
C ALA A 33 -0.08 28.69 49.04
N SER A 34 -0.99 29.40 49.71
CA SER A 34 -2.31 29.78 49.16
C SER A 34 -2.19 30.67 47.92
N ARG A 35 -1.30 31.67 47.88
CA ARG A 35 -1.07 32.48 46.67
C ARG A 35 -0.51 31.68 45.50
N LYS A 36 0.38 30.71 45.77
CA LYS A 36 0.89 29.78 44.74
C LYS A 36 -0.20 28.82 44.26
N GLU A 37 -1.10 28.41 45.13
CA GLU A 37 -2.26 27.58 44.79
C GLU A 37 -3.29 28.36 43.97
N GLU A 38 -3.59 29.60 44.33
CA GLU A 38 -4.50 30.49 43.60
C GLU A 38 -3.98 30.81 42.19
N LYS A 39 -2.67 31.07 42.06
CA LYS A 39 -2.02 31.28 40.74
C LYS A 39 -2.06 30.01 39.87
N PHE A 40 -1.96 28.83 40.49
CA PHE A 40 -2.09 27.55 39.79
C PHE A 40 -3.54 27.24 39.40
N GLN A 41 -4.50 27.51 40.28
CA GLN A 41 -5.93 27.42 39.96
C GLN A 41 -6.32 28.40 38.84
N GLN A 42 -5.71 29.59 38.78
CA GLN A 42 -5.88 30.51 37.64
C GLN A 42 -5.34 29.93 36.33
N GLN A 43 -4.17 29.26 36.34
CA GLN A 43 -3.63 28.57 35.16
C GLN A 43 -4.50 27.38 34.73
N VAL A 44 -5.06 26.62 35.67
CA VAL A 44 -5.99 25.52 35.39
C VAL A 44 -7.34 26.03 34.89
N ARG A 45 -7.79 27.20 35.32
CA ARG A 45 -8.96 27.89 34.74
C ARG A 45 -8.67 28.44 33.33
N GLN A 46 -7.43 28.83 33.04
CA GLN A 46 -7.03 29.25 31.68
C GLN A 46 -7.01 28.08 30.68
N LEU A 47 -6.71 26.86 31.14
CA LEU A 47 -6.87 25.61 30.39
C LEU A 47 -8.30 25.42 29.82
N GLY A 48 -9.30 26.14 30.36
CA GLY A 48 -10.68 26.13 29.88
C GLY A 48 -11.20 27.39 29.20
N LYS A 49 -10.35 28.40 28.97
CA LYS A 49 -10.74 29.62 28.23
C LYS A 49 -10.37 29.59 26.75
N GLY A 50 -9.52 28.67 26.31
CA GLY A 50 -9.31 28.44 24.89
C GLY A 50 -10.55 27.77 24.30
N THR A 51 -11.31 28.48 23.48
CA THR A 51 -12.25 27.83 22.55
C THR A 51 -11.45 26.78 21.75
N MET A 52 -12.06 25.64 21.43
CA MET A 52 -11.43 24.55 20.67
C MET A 52 -11.12 24.93 19.20
N GLU A 53 -10.65 26.15 18.95
CA GLU A 53 -10.35 26.66 17.62
C GLU A 53 -8.98 26.16 17.13
N SER A 54 -8.04 25.82 18.03
CA SER A 54 -6.74 25.23 17.66
C SER A 54 -6.24 24.14 18.64
N PRO A 55 -6.02 22.88 18.19
CA PRO A 55 -5.41 21.81 18.98
C PRO A 55 -4.02 22.14 19.56
N ALA A 56 -3.27 23.04 18.92
CA ALA A 56 -1.92 23.42 19.34
C ALA A 56 -1.92 24.30 20.60
N GLU A 57 -2.82 25.28 20.68
CA GLU A 57 -2.97 26.19 21.82
C GLU A 57 -3.47 25.45 23.07
N PHE A 58 -4.38 24.52 22.85
CA PHE A 58 -4.87 23.61 23.87
C PHE A 58 -3.74 22.76 24.46
N CYS A 59 -2.90 22.16 23.62
CA CYS A 59 -1.75 21.38 24.05
C CYS A 59 -0.69 22.22 24.78
N ALA A 60 -0.38 23.42 24.29
CA ALA A 60 0.57 24.32 24.94
C ALA A 60 0.13 24.66 26.39
N SER A 61 -1.17 24.89 26.58
CA SER A 61 -1.77 25.11 27.89
C SER A 61 -1.66 23.89 28.81
N ALA A 62 -1.97 22.68 28.29
CA ALA A 62 -1.81 21.43 29.03
C ALA A 62 -0.34 21.15 29.41
N LEU A 63 0.61 21.49 28.53
CA LEU A 63 2.04 21.33 28.76
C LEU A 63 2.58 22.30 29.83
N ALA A 64 2.10 23.55 29.83
CA ALA A 64 2.41 24.53 30.87
C ALA A 64 1.91 24.07 32.25
N VAL A 65 0.69 23.51 32.32
CA VAL A 65 0.15 22.94 33.55
C VAL A 65 0.94 21.71 33.97
N LYS A 66 1.29 20.80 33.04
CA LYS A 66 2.17 19.65 33.33
C LYS A 66 3.51 20.07 33.94
N ASN A 67 4.18 21.04 33.34
CA ASN A 67 5.49 21.52 33.83
C ASN A 67 5.36 22.13 35.23
N THR A 68 4.24 22.77 35.53
CA THR A 68 3.93 23.29 36.86
C THR A 68 3.61 22.19 37.88
N LEU A 69 2.98 21.08 37.43
CA LEU A 69 2.69 19.89 38.22
C LEU A 69 3.96 19.13 38.62
N VAL A 70 4.88 18.90 37.66
CA VAL A 70 6.15 18.20 37.89
C VAL A 70 7.02 18.89 38.96
N ALA A 71 6.91 20.21 39.08
CA ALA A 71 7.67 21.01 40.03
C ALA A 71 7.18 20.93 41.50
N ARG A 72 6.14 20.14 41.82
CA ARG A 72 5.52 20.08 43.16
C ARG A 72 5.36 18.64 43.71
N PRO A 73 5.31 18.45 45.05
CA PRO A 73 5.21 17.13 45.68
C PRO A 73 3.86 16.42 45.41
N ALA A 74 3.89 15.13 45.09
CA ALA A 74 2.71 14.32 44.77
C ALA A 74 1.61 14.30 45.85
N ALA A 75 1.99 14.37 47.13
CA ALA A 75 1.06 14.30 48.28
C ALA A 75 0.14 15.52 48.40
N GLU A 76 0.56 16.70 47.93
CA GLU A 76 -0.25 17.91 47.93
C GLU A 76 -1.37 17.81 46.87
N PHE A 77 -1.12 17.15 45.75
CA PHE A 77 -2.08 17.06 44.65
C PHE A 77 -3.23 16.10 44.90
N ALA A 78 -3.00 15.01 45.63
CA ALA A 78 -4.07 14.10 46.03
C ALA A 78 -5.17 14.84 46.84
N ARG A 79 -4.80 15.89 47.59
CA ARG A 79 -5.73 16.72 48.38
C ARG A 79 -6.51 17.74 47.55
N VAL A 80 -5.96 18.21 46.43
CA VAL A 80 -6.57 19.28 45.60
C VAL A 80 -7.19 18.73 44.30
N LYS A 81 -7.07 17.41 44.04
CA LYS A 81 -7.59 16.73 42.84
C LYS A 81 -9.06 17.09 42.55
N SER A 82 -9.95 16.96 43.52
CA SER A 82 -11.38 17.26 43.34
C SER A 82 -11.63 18.71 42.93
N SER A 83 -10.94 19.66 43.57
CA SER A 83 -11.06 21.09 43.27
C SER A 83 -10.51 21.45 41.87
N LEU A 84 -9.43 20.79 41.44
CA LEU A 84 -8.86 21.01 40.09
C LEU A 84 -9.75 20.42 38.99
N MET A 85 -10.34 19.25 39.23
CA MET A 85 -11.29 18.62 38.32
C MET A 85 -12.56 19.47 38.16
N GLN A 86 -13.05 20.09 39.24
CA GLN A 86 -14.22 20.97 39.22
C GLN A 86 -13.95 22.34 38.58
N ALA A 87 -12.70 22.82 38.63
CA ALA A 87 -12.32 24.12 38.08
C ALA A 87 -11.94 24.10 36.58
N SER A 88 -11.75 22.91 36.00
CA SER A 88 -11.35 22.73 34.61
C SER A 88 -12.55 22.46 33.71
N SER A 89 -12.58 23.03 32.50
CA SER A 89 -13.54 22.65 31.45
C SER A 89 -13.21 21.30 30.80
N HIS A 90 -12.01 20.77 31.05
CA HIS A 90 -11.52 19.49 30.54
C HIS A 90 -11.01 18.62 31.71
N PRO A 91 -11.93 18.07 32.53
CA PRO A 91 -11.58 17.29 33.72
C PRO A 91 -10.74 16.05 33.36
N ASP A 92 -11.06 15.37 32.25
CA ASP A 92 -10.36 14.12 31.89
C ASP A 92 -8.86 14.32 31.63
N ILE A 93 -8.47 15.48 31.11
CA ILE A 93 -7.06 15.79 30.80
C ILE A 93 -6.27 16.12 32.06
N ILE A 94 -6.90 16.78 33.03
CA ILE A 94 -6.35 16.96 34.38
C ILE A 94 -6.19 15.59 35.07
N SER A 95 -7.16 14.69 34.92
CA SER A 95 -7.09 13.32 35.42
C SER A 95 -5.87 12.58 34.84
N MET A 96 -5.68 12.62 33.52
CA MET A 96 -4.52 12.04 32.83
C MET A 96 -3.19 12.65 33.32
N LEU A 97 -3.12 13.97 33.51
CA LEU A 97 -1.92 14.66 34.02
C LEU A 97 -1.56 14.19 35.43
N LEU A 98 -2.55 14.01 36.30
CA LEU A 98 -2.35 13.52 37.66
C LEU A 98 -1.84 12.07 37.67
N HIS A 99 -2.42 11.19 36.85
CA HIS A 99 -1.95 9.80 36.74
C HIS A 99 -0.51 9.69 36.21
N THR A 100 -0.10 10.63 35.34
CA THR A 100 1.28 10.74 34.86
C THR A 100 2.24 11.16 35.96
N HIS A 101 1.87 12.19 36.74
CA HIS A 101 2.69 12.69 37.85
C HIS A 101 2.87 11.65 38.97
N LEU A 102 1.85 10.82 39.19
CA LEU A 102 1.88 9.72 40.16
C LEU A 102 2.63 8.47 39.67
N ASN A 103 3.35 8.55 38.54
CA ASN A 103 4.04 7.42 37.90
C ASN A 103 3.13 6.21 37.65
N ASN A 104 1.85 6.45 37.33
CA ASN A 104 0.89 5.41 36.98
C ASN A 104 0.44 5.53 35.50
N PRO A 105 1.34 5.23 34.56
CA PRO A 105 1.07 5.37 33.13
C PRO A 105 0.01 4.40 32.58
N GLY A 106 -0.21 3.26 33.25
CA GLY A 106 -1.28 2.32 32.88
C GLY A 106 -2.68 2.92 33.10
N GLU A 107 -2.89 3.57 34.24
CA GLU A 107 -4.15 4.26 34.55
C GLU A 107 -4.32 5.53 33.70
N GLN A 108 -3.25 6.25 33.40
CA GLN A 108 -3.28 7.38 32.45
C GLN A 108 -3.82 6.96 31.09
N TYR A 109 -3.34 5.83 30.56
CA TYR A 109 -3.78 5.33 29.26
C TYR A 109 -5.22 4.79 29.29
N LYS A 110 -5.65 4.17 30.40
CA LYS A 110 -7.07 3.78 30.57
C LYS A 110 -7.99 5.01 30.54
N GLU A 111 -7.57 6.10 31.18
CA GLU A 111 -8.34 7.34 31.20
C GLU A 111 -8.41 8.00 29.81
N PHE A 112 -7.29 7.98 29.06
CA PHE A 112 -7.27 8.38 27.65
C PHE A 112 -8.29 7.60 26.82
N VAL A 113 -8.29 6.27 26.93
CA VAL A 113 -9.23 5.39 26.22
C VAL A 113 -10.68 5.68 26.62
N ARG A 114 -10.94 5.83 27.93
CA ARG A 114 -12.27 6.18 28.45
C ARG A 114 -12.79 7.49 27.84
N THR A 115 -11.92 8.51 27.77
CA THR A 115 -12.24 9.83 27.21
C THR A 115 -12.62 9.73 25.73
N LEU A 116 -11.85 8.98 24.93
CA LEU A 116 -12.16 8.79 23.51
C LEU A 116 -13.52 8.09 23.30
N LEU A 117 -13.82 7.07 24.11
CA LEU A 117 -15.09 6.35 24.04
C LEU A 117 -16.27 7.21 24.51
N GLN A 118 -16.05 8.08 25.50
CA GLN A 118 -17.05 9.05 25.97
C GLN A 118 -17.40 10.05 24.84
N ILE A 119 -16.39 10.61 24.17
CA ILE A 119 -16.59 11.54 23.04
C ILE A 119 -17.46 10.91 21.94
N ILE A 120 -17.25 9.63 21.64
CA ILE A 120 -18.05 8.90 20.64
C ILE A 120 -19.48 8.63 21.13
N ARG A 121 -19.68 8.33 22.42
CA ARG A 121 -21.02 8.07 22.98
C ARG A 121 -21.85 9.34 23.10
N ASP A 122 -21.21 10.48 23.34
CA ASP A 122 -21.86 11.78 23.43
C ASP A 122 -22.29 12.30 22.03
N ASP A 123 -21.72 11.76 20.94
CA ASP A 123 -22.07 12.05 19.53
C ASP A 123 -23.51 11.66 19.19
N ASP A 124 -24.08 10.66 19.88
CA ASP A 124 -25.46 10.21 19.64
C ASP A 124 -26.54 11.21 20.11
N ASN A 125 -26.16 12.28 20.81
CA ASN A 125 -27.09 13.26 21.36
C ASN A 125 -26.55 14.70 21.22
N LYS A 126 -26.91 15.45 20.16
CA LYS A 126 -27.46 16.84 20.22
C LYS A 126 -27.17 17.84 19.07
N HIS A 127 -26.38 17.58 18.02
CA HIS A 127 -26.06 18.66 17.04
C HIS A 127 -26.20 18.27 15.55
N ALA A 128 -26.65 19.22 14.71
CA ALA A 128 -26.72 19.06 13.26
C ALA A 128 -25.32 18.90 12.61
N ASP A 129 -24.26 19.41 13.26
CA ASP A 129 -22.85 19.26 12.88
C ASP A 129 -22.07 18.30 13.80
N SER A 130 -22.75 17.33 14.43
CA SER A 130 -22.17 16.44 15.46
C SER A 130 -20.87 15.77 15.01
N VAL A 131 -20.83 15.28 13.77
CA VAL A 131 -19.66 14.57 13.22
C VAL A 131 -18.41 15.46 13.18
N GLN A 132 -18.50 16.69 12.68
CA GLN A 132 -17.33 17.57 12.59
C GLN A 132 -16.82 17.96 13.98
N TYR A 133 -17.74 18.20 14.92
CA TYR A 133 -17.38 18.49 16.31
C TYR A 133 -16.67 17.30 16.98
N THR A 134 -17.20 16.10 16.79
CA THR A 134 -16.64 14.85 17.31
C THR A 134 -15.27 14.56 16.69
N VAL A 135 -15.09 14.75 15.38
CA VAL A 135 -13.77 14.67 14.72
C VAL A 135 -12.76 15.62 15.37
N LYS A 136 -13.12 16.91 15.53
CA LYS A 136 -12.23 17.92 16.12
C LYS A 136 -11.82 17.53 17.54
N LYS A 137 -12.77 17.07 18.37
CA LYS A 137 -12.51 16.61 19.74
C LYS A 137 -11.61 15.37 19.79
N LEU A 138 -11.87 14.37 18.96
CA LEU A 138 -11.04 13.17 18.89
C LEU A 138 -9.61 13.51 18.45
N TYR A 139 -9.45 14.32 17.42
CA TYR A 139 -8.13 14.75 16.95
C TYR A 139 -7.38 15.56 18.00
N ALA A 140 -8.04 16.50 18.68
CA ALA A 140 -7.42 17.28 19.75
C ALA A 140 -6.96 16.38 20.91
N THR A 141 -7.77 15.39 21.29
CA THR A 141 -7.46 14.45 22.37
C THR A 141 -6.28 13.54 22.01
N ILE A 142 -6.25 13.00 20.79
CA ILE A 142 -5.14 12.19 20.26
C ILE A 142 -3.84 13.01 20.16
N TYR A 143 -3.93 14.23 19.63
CA TYR A 143 -2.80 15.14 19.54
C TYR A 143 -2.23 15.50 20.92
N CYS A 144 -3.12 15.75 21.90
CA CYS A 144 -2.74 15.99 23.28
C CYS A 144 -2.04 14.79 23.92
N GLN A 145 -2.53 13.56 23.69
CA GLN A 145 -1.87 12.34 24.15
C GLN A 145 -0.41 12.31 23.69
N ARG A 146 -0.14 12.64 22.43
CA ARG A 146 1.20 12.58 21.84
C ARG A 146 2.16 13.65 22.38
N GLN A 147 1.67 14.88 22.54
CA GLN A 147 2.50 16.03 22.92
C GLN A 147 2.77 16.10 24.41
N VAL A 148 1.76 15.80 25.22
CA VAL A 148 1.79 16.06 26.66
C VAL A 148 2.22 14.83 27.45
N PHE A 149 1.93 13.62 26.98
CA PHE A 149 2.14 12.40 27.75
C PHE A 149 3.27 11.55 27.16
N PRO A 150 4.33 11.26 27.93
CA PRO A 150 5.39 10.38 27.45
C PRO A 150 4.84 8.97 27.27
N THR A 151 5.11 8.33 26.13
CA THR A 151 4.78 6.92 25.93
C THR A 151 5.56 6.06 26.92
N LEU A 152 4.89 5.05 27.48
CA LEU A 152 5.45 4.01 28.38
C LEU A 152 6.79 3.44 27.92
N LYS A 153 6.99 3.37 26.60
CA LYS A 153 8.23 3.03 25.93
C LYS A 153 8.56 4.15 24.93
N PRO A 154 9.75 4.77 24.99
CA PRO A 154 10.19 5.72 23.98
C PRO A 154 10.12 5.08 22.59
N GLY A 155 9.41 5.72 21.66
CA GLY A 155 9.25 5.23 20.28
C GLY A 155 8.20 4.13 20.07
N ALA A 156 7.39 3.79 21.08
CA ALA A 156 6.23 2.92 20.88
C ALA A 156 5.02 3.70 20.35
N ALA A 157 4.33 3.12 19.37
CA ALA A 157 3.11 3.69 18.82
C ALA A 157 1.96 3.64 19.84
N ILE A 158 1.10 4.67 19.82
CA ILE A 158 -0.14 4.74 20.58
C ILE A 158 -1.17 3.82 19.90
N VAL A 159 -1.71 2.88 20.66
CA VAL A 159 -2.82 2.03 20.19
C VAL A 159 -4.12 2.75 20.51
N LEU A 160 -5.06 2.79 19.56
CA LEU A 160 -6.42 3.27 19.82
C LEU A 160 -7.39 2.07 19.88
N PRO A 161 -8.52 2.18 20.60
CA PRO A 161 -9.57 1.16 20.57
C PRO A 161 -10.15 0.97 19.16
N ASP A 162 -10.59 -0.25 18.82
CA ASP A 162 -11.18 -0.57 17.51
C ASP A 162 -12.45 0.26 17.25
N GLU A 163 -13.22 0.56 18.30
CA GLU A 163 -14.42 1.39 18.26
C GLU A 163 -14.14 2.80 17.73
N VAL A 164 -12.99 3.37 18.09
CA VAL A 164 -12.55 4.70 17.62
C VAL A 164 -12.22 4.64 16.14
N HIS A 165 -11.46 3.63 15.72
CA HIS A 165 -11.16 3.42 14.29
C HIS A 165 -12.42 3.11 13.47
N LYS A 166 -13.37 2.36 14.02
CA LYS A 166 -14.67 2.05 13.42
C LYS A 166 -15.52 3.30 13.23
N TRP A 167 -15.55 4.18 14.23
CA TRP A 167 -16.25 5.45 14.13
C TRP A 167 -15.63 6.34 13.04
N PHE A 168 -14.30 6.49 13.01
CA PHE A 168 -13.61 7.22 11.94
C PHE A 168 -13.91 6.64 10.55
N TYR A 169 -13.88 5.31 10.40
CA TYR A 169 -14.14 4.65 9.11
C TYR A 169 -15.53 4.92 8.54
N ARG A 170 -16.52 5.09 9.43
CA ARG A 170 -17.91 5.36 9.06
C ARG A 170 -18.18 6.84 8.76
N ASN A 171 -17.51 7.74 9.47
CA ASN A 171 -17.83 9.16 9.47
C ASN A 171 -16.85 10.03 8.67
N ILE A 172 -15.64 9.54 8.37
CA ILE A 172 -14.70 10.26 7.50
C ILE A 172 -15.00 9.95 6.04
N GLU A 173 -15.31 10.99 5.27
CA GLU A 173 -15.49 10.91 3.83
C GLU A 173 -14.26 10.36 3.12
N LYS A 174 -14.48 9.67 2.00
CA LYS A 174 -13.39 9.06 1.22
C LYS A 174 -12.35 10.10 0.76
N SER A 175 -12.81 11.28 0.36
CA SER A 175 -11.99 12.45 -0.04
C SER A 175 -10.98 12.90 1.04
N ASN A 176 -11.30 12.65 2.32
CA ASN A 176 -10.48 13.05 3.47
C ASN A 176 -9.60 11.91 4.02
N SER A 177 -9.54 10.76 3.32
CA SER A 177 -8.78 9.59 3.78
C SER A 177 -7.28 9.88 3.90
N PHE A 178 -6.72 10.66 2.96
CA PHE A 178 -5.32 11.08 2.99
C PHE A 178 -4.99 11.88 4.26
N GLN A 179 -5.75 12.94 4.54
CA GLN A 179 -5.52 13.84 5.66
C GLN A 179 -5.68 13.11 6.99
N HIS A 180 -6.67 12.22 7.11
CA HIS A 180 -6.85 11.39 8.29
C HIS A 180 -5.65 10.45 8.51
N TYR A 181 -5.24 9.70 7.50
CA TYR A 181 -4.13 8.76 7.63
C TYR A 181 -2.80 9.47 7.92
N TYR A 182 -2.58 10.63 7.29
CA TYR A 182 -1.44 11.49 7.57
C TYR A 182 -1.44 11.98 9.03
N PHE A 183 -2.60 12.39 9.55
CA PHE A 183 -2.76 12.77 10.96
C PHE A 183 -2.39 11.61 11.91
N LEU A 184 -2.83 10.39 11.62
CA LEU A 184 -2.50 9.21 12.43
C LEU A 184 -0.98 8.95 12.46
N ILE A 185 -0.31 9.07 11.30
CA ILE A 185 1.14 8.94 11.20
C ILE A 185 1.85 10.00 12.02
N GLN A 186 1.43 11.27 11.92
CA GLN A 186 2.07 12.37 12.65
C GLN A 186 1.95 12.22 14.17
N ASN A 187 0.85 11.62 14.65
CA ASN A 187 0.56 11.45 16.06
C ASN A 187 1.00 10.09 16.63
N ASP A 188 1.83 9.35 15.91
CA ASP A 188 2.37 8.04 16.28
C ASP A 188 1.28 7.00 16.64
N ILE A 189 0.15 7.02 15.93
CA ILE A 189 -0.90 6.01 16.11
C ILE A 189 -0.54 4.72 15.37
N SER A 190 -0.71 3.57 16.04
CA SER A 190 -0.48 2.26 15.43
C SER A 190 -1.47 1.99 14.29
N LEU A 191 -0.92 1.78 13.09
CA LEU A 191 -1.67 1.59 11.85
C LEU A 191 -2.09 0.13 11.61
N SER A 192 -1.78 -0.76 12.55
CA SER A 192 -1.97 -2.21 12.43
C SER A 192 -2.84 -2.80 13.54
N SER A 193 -3.27 -1.95 14.47
CA SER A 193 -3.90 -2.30 15.74
C SER A 193 -5.33 -2.83 15.60
N SER A 194 -6.02 -2.50 14.51
CA SER A 194 -7.46 -2.71 14.33
C SER A 194 -7.79 -3.16 12.90
N THR A 195 -8.93 -3.84 12.74
CA THR A 195 -9.43 -4.21 11.40
C THR A 195 -9.87 -2.98 10.60
N HIS A 196 -10.38 -1.95 11.26
CA HIS A 196 -10.88 -0.73 10.62
C HIS A 196 -9.74 0.17 10.14
N ILE A 197 -8.62 0.23 10.86
CA ILE A 197 -7.42 0.92 10.34
C ILE A 197 -6.81 0.18 9.14
N ARG A 198 -6.82 -1.17 9.15
CA ARG A 198 -6.43 -1.94 7.95
C ARG A 198 -7.35 -1.66 6.76
N LYS A 199 -8.66 -1.51 6.98
CA LYS A 199 -9.60 -1.09 5.91
C LYS A 199 -9.26 0.31 5.36
N PHE A 200 -8.79 1.24 6.21
CA PHE A 200 -8.25 2.52 5.74
C PHE A 200 -6.99 2.31 4.91
N THR A 201 -6.01 1.54 5.39
CA THR A 201 -4.80 1.21 4.63
C THR A 201 -5.15 0.61 3.26
N THR A 202 -6.05 -0.37 3.19
CA THR A 202 -6.53 -0.95 1.92
C THR A 202 -7.19 0.10 1.03
N ARG A 203 -8.02 0.99 1.60
CA ARG A 203 -8.65 2.09 0.86
C ARG A 203 -7.60 3.03 0.23
N LEU A 204 -6.55 3.39 0.98
CA LEU A 204 -5.46 4.23 0.47
C LEU A 204 -4.61 3.48 -0.57
N LEU A 205 -4.34 2.19 -0.35
CA LEU A 205 -3.63 1.33 -1.32
C LEU A 205 -4.38 1.21 -2.66
N GLN A 206 -5.71 1.36 -2.65
CA GLN A 206 -6.56 1.37 -3.84
C GLN A 206 -6.85 2.78 -4.37
N GLY A 207 -6.34 3.82 -3.69
CA GLY A 207 -6.59 5.21 -4.02
C GLY A 207 -5.66 5.78 -5.08
N SER A 208 -5.52 7.10 -5.07
CA SER A 208 -4.58 7.85 -5.91
C SER A 208 -3.12 7.41 -5.68
N ALA A 209 -2.22 7.77 -6.61
CA ALA A 209 -0.79 7.50 -6.44
C ALA A 209 -0.25 8.06 -5.11
N THR A 210 -0.66 9.28 -4.76
CA THR A 210 -0.23 9.99 -3.55
C THR A 210 -0.77 9.33 -2.27
N GLU A 211 -1.99 8.79 -2.29
CA GLU A 211 -2.54 7.99 -1.17
C GLU A 211 -1.80 6.67 -0.99
N ARG A 212 -1.46 6.00 -2.10
CA ARG A 212 -0.62 4.79 -2.06
C ARG A 212 0.75 5.08 -1.47
N GLU A 213 1.40 6.14 -1.93
CA GLU A 213 2.70 6.59 -1.40
C GLU A 213 2.64 6.90 0.09
N LEU A 214 1.53 7.46 0.58
CA LEU A 214 1.34 7.72 2.01
C LEU A 214 1.20 6.41 2.79
N ALA A 215 0.38 5.49 2.30
CA ALA A 215 0.17 4.19 2.94
C ALA A 215 1.47 3.35 3.01
N THR A 216 2.30 3.41 1.97
CA THR A 216 3.57 2.68 1.90
C THR A 216 4.75 3.44 2.52
N PHE A 217 4.57 4.68 3.00
CA PHE A 217 5.62 5.58 3.49
C PHE A 217 6.59 6.12 2.42
N GLU A 218 6.40 5.75 1.15
CA GLU A 218 7.14 6.31 0.02
C GLU A 218 6.99 7.83 -0.08
N TYR A 219 5.84 8.37 0.35
CA TYR A 219 5.56 9.80 0.41
C TYR A 219 6.63 10.59 1.18
N PHE A 220 7.18 10.00 2.26
CA PHE A 220 8.20 10.61 3.11
C PHE A 220 9.62 10.33 2.64
N LEU A 221 9.86 9.20 1.98
CA LEU A 221 11.16 8.92 1.36
C LEU A 221 11.44 9.92 0.23
N LYS A 222 10.40 10.30 -0.53
CA LYS A 222 10.45 11.35 -1.55
C LYS A 222 10.54 12.77 -1.00
N ARG A 223 10.27 12.97 0.30
CA ARG A 223 10.20 14.28 0.96
C ARG A 223 10.97 14.24 2.29
N PRO A 224 12.31 14.22 2.22
CA PRO A 224 13.16 14.10 3.40
C PRO A 224 13.09 15.32 4.31
N ASP A 225 12.52 16.44 3.86
CA ASP A 225 12.28 17.66 4.65
C ASP A 225 11.26 17.46 5.79
N ILE A 226 10.35 16.51 5.66
CA ILE A 226 9.29 16.27 6.64
C ILE A 226 9.83 15.70 7.96
N PHE A 227 10.90 14.88 7.89
CA PHE A 227 11.56 14.29 9.06
C PHE A 227 12.99 14.79 9.15
N LYS A 228 13.45 15.15 10.36
CA LYS A 228 14.79 15.75 10.51
C LYS A 228 15.92 14.80 10.10
N THR A 229 15.71 13.49 10.26
CA THR A 229 16.70 12.46 9.87
C THR A 229 16.03 11.21 9.30
N LYS A 230 16.79 10.44 8.50
CA LYS A 230 16.32 9.15 7.94
C LYS A 230 16.05 8.12 9.04
N GLU A 231 16.79 8.16 10.14
CA GLU A 231 16.61 7.28 11.30
C GLU A 231 15.27 7.53 11.99
N GLN A 232 14.84 8.80 12.09
CA GLN A 232 13.52 9.15 12.64
C GLN A 232 12.40 8.58 11.78
N LEU A 233 12.53 8.67 10.45
CA LEU A 233 11.59 8.07 9.52
C LEU A 233 11.56 6.54 9.66
N ALA A 234 12.72 5.88 9.72
CA ALA A 234 12.82 4.44 9.89
C ALA A 234 12.18 3.98 11.21
N GLN A 235 12.51 4.65 12.31
CA GLN A 235 11.93 4.34 13.63
C GLN A 235 10.42 4.50 13.63
N LYS A 236 9.91 5.58 13.02
CA LYS A 236 8.47 5.81 12.90
C LYS A 236 7.83 4.70 12.06
N PHE A 237 8.36 4.40 10.89
CA PHE A 237 7.84 3.35 10.02
C PHE A 237 7.78 1.98 10.71
N VAL A 238 8.84 1.59 11.42
CA VAL A 238 8.90 0.33 12.20
C VAL A 238 7.93 0.35 13.39
N SER A 239 7.77 1.48 14.08
CA SER A 239 6.93 1.56 15.27
C SER A 239 5.43 1.45 14.96
N LEU A 240 4.98 2.08 13.87
CA LEU A 240 3.56 2.21 13.55
C LEU A 240 2.96 0.94 12.95
N HIS A 241 3.80 0.13 12.30
CA HIS A 241 3.36 -1.05 11.54
C HIS A 241 3.68 -2.37 12.24
N SER A 242 2.86 -3.39 11.96
CA SER A 242 3.17 -4.77 12.27
C SER A 242 4.17 -5.34 11.26
N PHE A 243 4.81 -6.45 11.61
CA PHE A 243 5.67 -7.17 10.66
C PHE A 243 4.96 -7.47 9.33
N TYR A 244 3.68 -7.86 9.37
CA TYR A 244 2.97 -8.26 8.16
C TYR A 244 2.67 -7.07 7.25
N ASP A 245 2.38 -5.89 7.80
CA ASP A 245 2.19 -4.70 6.97
C ASP A 245 3.52 -4.26 6.35
N LEU A 246 4.62 -4.29 7.12
CA LEU A 246 5.96 -4.03 6.58
C LEU A 246 6.31 -5.03 5.47
N TYR A 247 6.01 -6.32 5.67
CA TYR A 247 6.20 -7.36 4.67
C TYR A 247 5.40 -7.06 3.38
N THR A 248 4.13 -6.69 3.51
CA THR A 248 3.27 -6.30 2.36
C THR A 248 3.81 -5.07 1.65
N PHE A 249 4.19 -4.01 2.37
CA PHE A 249 4.76 -2.81 1.76
C PHE A 249 6.08 -3.08 1.06
N THR A 250 6.95 -3.92 1.62
CA THR A 250 8.17 -4.38 0.95
C THR A 250 7.84 -5.12 -0.34
N ASN A 251 6.83 -6.00 -0.36
CA ASN A 251 6.42 -6.68 -1.59
C ASN A 251 5.89 -5.70 -2.65
N ILE A 252 5.05 -4.74 -2.23
CA ILE A 252 4.53 -3.68 -3.10
C ILE A 252 5.69 -2.86 -3.70
N ALA A 253 6.65 -2.46 -2.87
CA ALA A 253 7.82 -1.71 -3.29
C ALA A 253 8.69 -2.52 -4.27
N LEU A 254 8.93 -3.79 -3.97
CA LEU A 254 9.66 -4.70 -4.86
C LEU A 254 8.94 -4.84 -6.19
N ASN A 255 7.63 -5.06 -6.21
CA ASN A 255 6.87 -5.26 -7.45
C ASN A 255 6.78 -4.00 -8.30
N ASN A 256 6.72 -2.83 -7.66
CA ASN A 256 6.73 -1.54 -8.34
C ASN A 256 8.12 -1.16 -8.91
N SER A 257 9.23 -1.59 -8.30
CA SER A 257 10.58 -1.28 -8.81
C SER A 257 10.88 -1.96 -10.16
N THR A 258 10.27 -3.13 -10.42
CA THR A 258 10.37 -3.86 -11.69
C THR A 258 9.77 -3.09 -12.88
N ARG A 259 8.75 -2.26 -12.62
CA ARG A 259 7.97 -1.54 -13.64
C ARG A 259 8.56 -0.18 -14.03
N SER A 260 9.69 0.23 -13.45
CA SER A 260 10.27 1.57 -13.61
C SER A 260 11.72 1.52 -14.10
N ARG A 261 12.05 0.63 -15.05
CA ARG A 261 13.37 0.66 -15.72
C ARG A 261 13.44 1.65 -16.89
N ASN A 262 12.30 2.09 -17.45
CA ASN A 262 12.28 2.96 -18.64
C ASN A 262 11.73 4.38 -18.39
N SER A 263 11.21 4.66 -17.20
CA SER A 263 10.91 6.03 -16.76
C SER A 263 11.72 6.30 -15.50
N ALA A 264 12.35 7.47 -15.41
CA ALA A 264 13.20 7.92 -14.31
C ALA A 264 12.40 8.14 -13.00
N GLY A 265 11.62 7.14 -12.58
CA GLY A 265 10.95 7.02 -11.29
C GLY A 265 11.80 6.15 -10.39
N ILE A 266 12.75 6.78 -9.73
CA ILE A 266 13.71 6.14 -8.82
C ILE A 266 12.97 5.56 -7.60
N VAL A 267 12.55 4.29 -7.69
CA VAL A 267 12.66 3.43 -6.51
C VAL A 267 14.14 3.04 -6.48
N THR A 268 14.96 3.87 -5.84
CA THR A 268 16.39 3.58 -5.63
C THR A 268 16.50 2.22 -4.94
N ASN A 269 17.61 1.52 -5.17
CA ASN A 269 18.01 0.43 -4.28
C ASN A 269 17.88 0.86 -2.80
N ASP A 270 18.18 2.12 -2.49
CA ASP A 270 18.01 2.74 -1.16
C ASP A 270 16.58 2.61 -0.59
N HIS A 271 15.52 2.72 -1.39
CA HIS A 271 14.14 2.53 -0.92
C HIS A 271 13.89 1.07 -0.55
N ILE A 272 14.33 0.12 -1.40
CA ILE A 272 14.21 -1.32 -1.12
C ILE A 272 15.00 -1.67 0.13
N THR A 273 16.22 -1.14 0.27
CA THR A 273 17.05 -1.28 1.46
C THR A 273 16.35 -0.73 2.70
N PHE A 274 15.71 0.44 2.62
CA PHE A 274 14.92 1.00 3.73
C PHE A 274 13.81 0.04 4.19
N TYR A 275 13.04 -0.52 3.26
CA TYR A 275 11.95 -1.46 3.58
C TYR A 275 12.48 -2.77 4.18
N LEU A 276 13.53 -3.35 3.60
CA LEU A 276 14.15 -4.59 4.11
C LEU A 276 14.75 -4.37 5.51
N GLN A 277 15.43 -3.24 5.72
CA GLN A 277 15.96 -2.85 7.03
C GLN A 277 14.84 -2.70 8.07
N ALA A 278 13.71 -2.10 7.71
CA ALA A 278 12.57 -1.97 8.60
C ALA A 278 11.98 -3.34 9.02
N VAL A 279 11.83 -4.27 8.07
CA VAL A 279 11.39 -5.65 8.36
C VAL A 279 12.37 -6.36 9.28
N LEU A 280 13.68 -6.25 9.01
CA LEU A 280 14.74 -6.82 9.84
C LEU A 280 14.74 -6.23 11.26
N GLN A 281 14.68 -4.91 11.39
CA GLN A 281 14.59 -4.22 12.68
C GLN A 281 13.37 -4.69 13.48
N LYS A 282 12.24 -4.96 12.82
CA LYS A 282 11.04 -5.48 13.47
C LYS A 282 11.23 -6.90 14.02
N ILE A 283 11.89 -7.78 13.27
CA ILE A 283 12.24 -9.14 13.73
C ILE A 283 13.20 -9.07 14.92
N VAL A 284 14.24 -8.25 14.84
CA VAL A 284 15.21 -8.06 15.93
C VAL A 284 14.52 -7.52 17.19
N TYR A 285 13.63 -6.54 17.02
CA TYR A 285 12.83 -5.99 18.12
C TYR A 285 11.97 -7.08 18.77
N TYR A 286 11.28 -7.91 17.98
CA TYR A 286 10.49 -9.01 18.54
C TYR A 286 11.37 -10.00 19.29
N LYS A 287 12.48 -10.46 18.70
CA LYS A 287 13.44 -11.36 19.37
C LYS A 287 13.87 -10.83 20.74
N ALA A 288 14.26 -9.56 20.83
CA ALA A 288 14.71 -8.95 22.08
C ALA A 288 13.62 -8.81 23.15
N HIS A 289 12.33 -8.91 22.77
CA HIS A 289 11.19 -8.73 23.66
C HIS A 289 10.36 -10.00 23.88
N THR A 290 10.66 -11.10 23.17
CA THR A 290 9.97 -12.40 23.27
C THR A 290 10.61 -13.37 24.25
N ASP A 291 11.83 -13.10 24.76
CA ASP A 291 12.58 -13.93 25.75
C ASP A 291 11.82 -14.26 27.06
N LYS A 292 10.55 -13.85 27.21
CA LYS A 292 9.72 -14.07 28.40
C LYS A 292 8.38 -14.76 28.15
N ARG A 293 8.07 -15.23 26.92
CA ARG A 293 6.71 -15.70 26.58
C ARG A 293 6.68 -16.88 25.58
N GLY A 294 6.87 -18.12 26.05
CA GLY A 294 6.38 -19.38 25.45
C GLY A 294 6.77 -19.77 24.01
N GLU A 295 6.60 -21.04 23.66
CA GLU A 295 6.99 -21.67 22.37
C GLU A 295 6.34 -21.04 21.12
N ASN A 296 5.11 -20.50 21.25
CA ASN A 296 4.37 -19.89 20.14
C ASN A 296 5.05 -18.65 19.52
N ASN A 297 5.89 -17.94 20.28
CA ASN A 297 6.61 -16.78 19.75
C ASN A 297 7.82 -17.18 18.90
N ASP A 298 8.46 -18.30 19.19
CA ASP A 298 9.63 -18.77 18.45
C ASP A 298 9.24 -19.27 17.06
N LYS A 299 8.10 -19.99 16.96
CA LYS A 299 7.53 -20.35 15.65
C LYS A 299 7.19 -19.11 14.83
N ARG A 300 6.54 -18.13 15.44
CA ARG A 300 6.22 -16.87 14.77
C ARG A 300 7.49 -16.18 14.26
N LEU A 301 8.54 -16.12 15.07
CA LEU A 301 9.82 -15.54 14.68
C LEU A 301 10.49 -16.31 13.55
N ALA A 302 10.51 -17.64 13.60
CA ALA A 302 11.06 -18.49 12.54
C ALA A 302 10.34 -18.26 11.20
N VAL A 303 9.00 -18.22 11.23
CA VAL A 303 8.16 -17.92 10.06
C VAL A 303 8.40 -16.52 9.52
N GLN A 304 8.49 -15.51 10.39
CA GLN A 304 8.79 -14.14 10.00
C GLN A 304 10.19 -14.01 9.38
N PHE A 305 11.16 -14.73 9.93
CA PHE A 305 12.51 -14.79 9.39
C PHE A 305 12.56 -15.46 8.02
N VAL A 306 11.88 -16.60 7.82
CA VAL A 306 11.73 -17.22 6.50
C VAL A 306 11.10 -16.25 5.50
N LYS A 307 10.05 -15.53 5.90
CA LYS A 307 9.41 -14.51 5.05
C LYS A 307 10.40 -13.41 4.62
N LEU A 308 11.25 -12.93 5.53
CA LEU A 308 12.32 -11.98 5.20
C LEU A 308 13.30 -12.56 4.16
N VAL A 309 13.76 -13.79 4.37
CA VAL A 309 14.72 -14.46 3.46
C VAL A 309 14.10 -14.69 2.08
N VAL A 310 12.81 -15.04 2.03
CA VAL A 310 12.05 -15.14 0.78
C VAL A 310 12.01 -13.77 0.07
N GLN A 311 11.85 -12.65 0.78
CA GLN A 311 11.92 -11.32 0.16
C GLN A 311 13.32 -11.01 -0.39
N LEU A 312 14.37 -11.39 0.32
CA LEU A 312 15.75 -11.26 -0.17
C LEU A 312 15.97 -12.10 -1.43
N LEU A 313 15.43 -13.33 -1.47
CA LEU A 313 15.46 -14.16 -2.69
C LEU A 313 14.76 -13.48 -3.87
N MET A 314 13.65 -12.75 -3.64
CA MET A 314 13.01 -11.96 -4.70
C MET A 314 13.92 -10.83 -5.19
N VAL A 315 14.68 -10.17 -4.30
CA VAL A 315 15.65 -9.13 -4.69
C VAL A 315 16.78 -9.73 -5.53
N VAL A 316 17.43 -10.78 -5.04
CA VAL A 316 18.52 -11.48 -5.75
C VAL A 316 18.05 -12.03 -7.10
N SER A 317 16.81 -12.54 -7.16
CA SER A 317 16.18 -12.99 -8.39
C SER A 317 16.03 -11.86 -9.42
N LYS A 318 15.71 -10.63 -8.99
CA LYS A 318 15.60 -9.45 -9.85
C LYS A 318 16.96 -8.94 -10.34
N GLU A 319 18.01 -9.12 -9.54
CA GLU A 319 19.40 -8.86 -9.96
C GLU A 319 19.91 -9.87 -10.99
N GLY A 320 19.30 -11.06 -11.05
CA GLY A 320 19.68 -12.11 -11.99
C GLY A 320 20.91 -12.92 -11.57
N ASN A 321 21.35 -12.78 -10.31
CA ASN A 321 22.50 -13.54 -9.79
C ASN A 321 22.09 -14.98 -9.43
N VAL A 322 22.16 -15.89 -10.41
CA VAL A 322 21.78 -17.30 -10.26
C VAL A 322 22.57 -17.99 -9.14
N LYS A 323 23.88 -17.75 -9.03
CA LYS A 323 24.74 -18.41 -8.03
C LYS A 323 24.36 -18.01 -6.60
N GLN A 324 24.13 -16.72 -6.37
CA GLN A 324 23.70 -16.24 -5.07
C GLN A 324 22.28 -16.70 -4.76
N PHE A 325 21.38 -16.67 -5.74
CA PHE A 325 20.02 -17.17 -5.59
C PHE A 325 19.99 -18.65 -5.15
N THR A 326 20.71 -19.52 -5.85
CA THR A 326 20.75 -20.96 -5.52
C THR A 326 21.42 -21.23 -4.18
N SER A 327 22.48 -20.48 -3.83
CA SER A 327 23.12 -20.57 -2.52
C SER A 327 22.15 -20.20 -1.39
N VAL A 328 21.50 -19.04 -1.47
CA VAL A 328 20.55 -18.59 -0.45
C VAL A 328 19.34 -19.52 -0.36
N LEU A 329 18.83 -19.99 -1.50
CA LEU A 329 17.72 -20.94 -1.53
C LEU A 329 18.10 -22.28 -0.87
N SER A 330 19.30 -22.79 -1.14
CA SER A 330 19.79 -24.04 -0.54
C SER A 330 19.92 -23.90 0.98
N THR A 331 20.49 -22.79 1.46
CA THR A 331 20.58 -22.49 2.90
C THR A 331 19.20 -22.33 3.53
N LEU A 332 18.26 -21.66 2.86
CA LEU A 332 16.88 -21.53 3.33
C LEU A 332 16.20 -22.90 3.43
N MET A 333 16.34 -23.74 2.40
CA MET A 333 15.76 -25.09 2.41
C MET A 333 16.36 -25.97 3.51
N ALA A 334 17.67 -25.89 3.75
CA ALA A 334 18.33 -26.58 4.85
C ALA A 334 17.76 -26.12 6.19
N PHE A 335 17.71 -24.80 6.43
CA PHE A 335 17.14 -24.20 7.64
C PHE A 335 15.69 -24.62 7.87
N MET A 336 14.83 -24.55 6.85
CA MET A 336 13.43 -24.91 7.03
C MET A 336 13.20 -26.41 7.28
N LYS A 337 14.12 -27.28 6.84
CA LYS A 337 14.07 -28.73 7.09
C LYS A 337 14.62 -29.09 8.47
N SER A 338 15.64 -28.38 8.93
CA SER A 338 16.28 -28.63 10.23
C SER A 338 15.56 -27.95 11.38
N ASN A 339 14.77 -26.88 11.12
CA ASN A 339 14.05 -26.13 12.14
C ASN A 339 12.71 -26.78 12.49
N PRO A 340 12.55 -27.32 13.71
CA PRO A 340 11.31 -27.99 14.13
C PRO A 340 10.08 -27.07 14.13
N ASN A 341 10.26 -25.75 14.25
CA ASN A 341 9.16 -24.77 14.20
C ASN A 341 8.44 -24.68 12.84
N ILE A 342 9.03 -25.25 11.79
CA ILE A 342 8.53 -25.16 10.42
C ILE A 342 7.99 -26.53 10.03
N ASP A 343 6.69 -26.69 10.19
CA ASP A 343 5.98 -27.88 9.78
C ASP A 343 5.96 -28.02 8.24
N HIS A 344 5.73 -29.24 7.77
CA HIS A 344 5.76 -29.57 6.34
C HIS A 344 4.77 -28.74 5.50
N LYS A 345 3.61 -28.34 6.06
CA LYS A 345 2.63 -27.50 5.35
C LYS A 345 3.13 -26.05 5.24
N THR A 346 3.74 -25.52 6.30
CA THR A 346 4.38 -24.20 6.25
C THR A 346 5.57 -24.18 5.29
N TYR A 347 6.41 -25.22 5.30
CA TYR A 347 7.51 -25.40 4.35
C TYR A 347 7.01 -25.29 2.90
N GLN A 348 5.98 -26.08 2.54
CA GLN A 348 5.40 -26.06 1.20
C GLN A 348 4.91 -24.67 0.79
N LYS A 349 4.15 -24.01 1.68
CA LYS A 349 3.62 -22.66 1.43
C LYS A 349 4.74 -21.63 1.23
N MET A 350 5.80 -21.68 2.05
CA MET A 350 6.92 -20.74 1.95
C MET A 350 7.76 -20.94 0.70
N MET A 351 7.78 -22.17 0.15
CA MET A 351 8.47 -22.49 -1.10
C MET A 351 7.73 -21.99 -2.36
N HIS A 352 6.46 -21.61 -2.28
CA HIS A 352 5.71 -21.10 -3.44
C HIS A 352 6.42 -19.92 -4.11
N LYS A 353 6.75 -18.85 -3.35
CA LYS A 353 7.40 -17.65 -3.91
C LYS A 353 8.79 -17.94 -4.50
N PRO A 354 9.70 -18.65 -3.81
CA PRO A 354 10.97 -19.08 -4.39
C PRO A 354 10.83 -19.86 -5.70
N ILE A 355 9.87 -20.78 -5.79
CA ILE A 355 9.59 -21.52 -7.04
C ILE A 355 9.19 -20.56 -8.16
N ILE A 356 8.32 -19.59 -7.88
CA ILE A 356 7.93 -18.57 -8.89
C ILE A 356 9.11 -17.68 -9.29
N CYS A 357 10.00 -17.35 -8.36
CA CYS A 357 11.26 -16.64 -8.70
C CYS A 357 12.13 -17.48 -9.65
N MET A 358 12.21 -18.80 -9.46
CA MET A 358 12.94 -19.68 -10.39
C MET A 358 12.33 -19.64 -11.79
N PHE A 359 11.01 -19.76 -11.92
CA PHE A 359 10.32 -19.62 -13.21
C PHE A 359 10.60 -18.26 -13.87
N SER A 360 10.52 -17.19 -13.09
CA SER A 360 10.75 -15.82 -13.58
C SER A 360 12.20 -15.62 -14.06
N MET A 361 13.18 -16.22 -13.38
CA MET A 361 14.59 -16.18 -13.80
C MET A 361 14.82 -16.98 -15.08
N LEU A 362 14.23 -18.17 -15.19
CA LEU A 362 14.33 -18.99 -16.41
C LEU A 362 13.67 -18.31 -17.62
N GLN A 363 12.54 -17.64 -17.41
CA GLN A 363 11.90 -16.83 -18.44
C GLN A 363 12.79 -15.70 -18.96
N ARG A 364 13.46 -14.97 -18.06
CA ARG A 364 14.41 -13.91 -18.46
C ARG A 364 15.59 -14.44 -19.26
N SER A 365 16.00 -15.69 -18.98
CA SER A 365 17.01 -16.38 -19.78
C SER A 365 16.49 -16.87 -21.15
N LYS A 366 15.21 -16.65 -21.46
CA LYS A 366 14.52 -17.07 -22.70
C LYS A 366 14.72 -18.55 -23.04
N ASN A 367 14.73 -19.40 -22.02
CA ASN A 367 14.87 -20.85 -22.17
C ASN A 367 13.55 -21.55 -21.80
N PRO A 368 12.64 -21.75 -22.77
CA PRO A 368 11.35 -22.38 -22.49
C PRO A 368 11.47 -23.87 -22.13
N ASP A 369 12.47 -24.58 -22.66
CA ASP A 369 12.69 -26.00 -22.32
C ASP A 369 13.01 -26.17 -20.84
N ALA A 370 13.82 -25.28 -20.27
CA ALA A 370 14.12 -25.25 -18.85
C ALA A 370 12.86 -24.96 -18.01
N VAL A 371 11.95 -24.12 -18.50
CA VAL A 371 10.65 -23.85 -17.84
C VAL A 371 9.78 -25.10 -17.80
N PHE A 372 9.65 -25.83 -18.92
CA PHE A 372 8.88 -27.06 -18.98
C PHE A 372 9.51 -28.20 -18.16
N SER A 373 10.84 -28.31 -18.20
CA SER A 373 11.58 -29.25 -17.35
C SER A 373 11.34 -28.96 -15.87
N LEU A 374 11.44 -27.70 -15.44
CA LEU A 374 11.14 -27.32 -14.06
C LEU A 374 9.69 -27.64 -13.67
N ALA A 375 8.73 -27.34 -14.56
CA ALA A 375 7.33 -27.68 -14.35
C ALA A 375 7.11 -29.20 -14.21
N HIS A 376 7.81 -30.02 -15.00
CA HIS A 376 7.75 -31.47 -14.90
C HIS A 376 8.22 -31.96 -13.53
N HIS A 377 9.44 -31.57 -13.11
CA HIS A 377 10.00 -31.96 -11.81
C HIS A 377 9.13 -31.51 -10.64
N ILE A 378 8.54 -30.31 -10.73
CA ILE A 378 7.57 -29.81 -9.76
C ILE A 378 6.30 -30.67 -9.74
N GLY A 379 5.80 -31.08 -10.91
CA GLY A 379 4.63 -31.96 -11.02
C GLY A 379 4.81 -33.31 -10.33
N GLU A 380 6.04 -33.77 -10.17
CA GLU A 380 6.39 -35.00 -9.46
C GLU A 380 6.43 -34.84 -7.93
N MET A 381 6.47 -33.61 -7.40
CA MET A 381 6.52 -33.37 -5.95
C MET A 381 5.15 -33.54 -5.29
N ASP A 382 5.08 -34.36 -4.25
CA ASP A 382 3.82 -34.70 -3.55
C ASP A 382 3.08 -33.48 -2.96
N GLY A 383 3.81 -32.43 -2.58
CA GLY A 383 3.24 -31.23 -1.95
C GLY A 383 2.46 -30.29 -2.87
N ILE A 384 2.67 -30.39 -4.18
CA ILE A 384 2.17 -29.40 -5.14
C ILE A 384 0.74 -29.73 -5.60
N ARG A 385 0.35 -31.00 -5.49
CA ARG A 385 -0.98 -31.50 -5.87
C ARG A 385 -2.13 -30.80 -5.14
N ASN A 386 -1.89 -30.29 -3.93
CA ASN A 386 -2.94 -29.74 -3.06
C ASN A 386 -3.04 -28.21 -3.09
N SER A 387 -2.10 -27.50 -3.72
CA SER A 387 -2.05 -26.03 -3.70
C SER A 387 -2.62 -25.42 -4.98
N TYR A 388 -3.90 -25.04 -4.96
CA TYR A 388 -4.55 -24.37 -6.10
C TYR A 388 -3.83 -23.07 -6.51
N ILE A 389 -3.38 -22.28 -5.53
CA ILE A 389 -2.68 -21.00 -5.76
C ILE A 389 -1.37 -21.24 -6.50
N LEU A 390 -0.54 -22.17 -6.02
CA LEU A 390 0.75 -22.45 -6.64
C LEU A 390 0.57 -22.94 -8.09
N LYS A 391 -0.39 -23.84 -8.34
CA LYS A 391 -0.65 -24.32 -9.70
C LYS A 391 -1.08 -23.20 -10.64
N THR A 392 -1.94 -22.29 -10.17
CA THR A 392 -2.38 -21.12 -10.94
C THR A 392 -1.21 -20.20 -11.27
N LEU A 393 -0.33 -19.95 -10.29
CA LEU A 393 0.87 -19.14 -10.52
C LEU A 393 1.83 -19.81 -11.51
N ILE A 394 2.09 -21.11 -11.37
CA ILE A 394 2.94 -21.87 -12.31
C ILE A 394 2.34 -21.87 -13.71
N MET A 395 1.02 -22.11 -13.84
CA MET A 395 0.31 -22.05 -15.12
C MET A 395 0.49 -20.68 -15.78
N ASN A 396 0.30 -19.59 -15.01
CA ASN A 396 0.49 -18.23 -15.50
C ASN A 396 1.94 -17.95 -15.92
N GLN A 397 2.93 -18.54 -15.25
CA GLN A 397 4.32 -18.41 -15.68
C GLN A 397 4.59 -19.22 -16.95
N ILE A 398 4.13 -20.47 -17.05
CA ILE A 398 4.38 -21.29 -18.23
C ILE A 398 3.75 -20.65 -19.48
N ILE A 399 2.50 -20.17 -19.39
CA ILE A 399 1.85 -19.54 -20.55
C ILE A 399 2.52 -18.24 -20.99
N ARG A 400 3.10 -17.46 -20.06
CA ARG A 400 3.92 -16.30 -20.40
C ARG A 400 5.19 -16.72 -21.15
N SER A 401 5.80 -17.85 -20.76
CA SER A 401 6.96 -18.41 -21.47
C SER A 401 6.60 -18.89 -22.88
N LEU A 402 5.36 -19.32 -23.12
CA LEU A 402 4.92 -19.77 -24.43
C LEU A 402 4.94 -18.68 -25.50
N ARG A 403 4.88 -17.40 -25.09
CA ARG A 403 5.04 -16.26 -25.99
C ARG A 403 6.33 -16.33 -26.81
N TYR A 404 7.42 -16.89 -26.26
CA TYR A 404 8.70 -16.97 -26.97
C TYR A 404 8.68 -17.90 -28.19
N PHE A 405 7.78 -18.89 -28.22
CA PHE A 405 7.59 -19.71 -29.41
C PHE A 405 6.77 -18.99 -30.49
N ASN A 406 5.97 -17.99 -30.11
CA ASN A 406 5.02 -17.28 -30.97
C ASN A 406 4.11 -18.24 -31.78
N ASP A 407 3.81 -19.41 -31.21
CA ASP A 407 2.98 -20.44 -31.83
C ASP A 407 1.62 -20.51 -31.13
N PRO A 408 0.52 -20.12 -31.81
CA PRO A 408 -0.80 -20.13 -31.22
C PRO A 408 -1.35 -21.55 -31.02
N LYS A 409 -0.90 -22.56 -31.78
CA LYS A 409 -1.31 -23.97 -31.58
C LYS A 409 -0.78 -24.51 -30.27
N ILE A 410 0.50 -24.29 -29.99
CA ILE A 410 1.14 -24.69 -28.73
C ILE A 410 0.46 -23.99 -27.55
N THR A 411 0.15 -22.69 -27.70
CA THR A 411 -0.53 -21.92 -26.64
C THR A 411 -1.94 -22.46 -26.35
N CYS A 412 -2.72 -22.78 -27.39
CA CYS A 412 -4.05 -23.39 -27.23
C CYS A 412 -3.95 -24.80 -26.63
N GLN A 413 -3.03 -25.63 -27.11
CA GLN A 413 -2.81 -26.99 -26.61
C GLN A 413 -2.43 -26.99 -25.12
N PHE A 414 -1.53 -26.09 -24.72
CA PHE A 414 -1.18 -25.90 -23.32
C PHE A 414 -2.41 -25.55 -22.49
N LEU A 415 -3.20 -24.56 -22.94
CA LEU A 415 -4.37 -24.10 -22.20
C LEU A 415 -5.35 -25.25 -21.95
N ILE A 416 -5.72 -26.02 -22.98
CA ILE A 416 -6.60 -27.19 -22.85
C ILE A 416 -6.02 -28.21 -21.88
N SER A 417 -4.72 -28.52 -22.02
CA SER A 417 -4.06 -29.50 -21.16
C SER A 417 -3.98 -29.04 -19.69
N ALA A 418 -3.92 -27.73 -19.45
CA ALA A 418 -3.79 -27.15 -18.13
C ALA A 418 -5.12 -27.02 -17.38
N THR A 419 -6.24 -27.02 -18.10
CA THR A 419 -7.56 -26.64 -17.55
C THR A 419 -8.67 -27.62 -17.94
N PRO A 420 -8.62 -28.86 -17.42
CA PRO A 420 -9.44 -29.98 -17.91
C PRO A 420 -10.94 -29.93 -17.57
N LYS A 421 -11.36 -29.05 -16.65
CA LYS A 421 -12.75 -29.00 -16.15
C LYS A 421 -13.66 -28.16 -17.04
N ASN A 422 -13.10 -27.12 -17.65
CA ASN A 422 -13.85 -26.15 -18.42
C ASN A 422 -13.71 -26.58 -19.88
N ASN A 423 -14.83 -26.64 -20.61
CA ASN A 423 -14.83 -26.92 -22.06
C ASN A 423 -14.19 -25.75 -22.82
N ILE A 424 -12.91 -25.50 -22.57
CA ILE A 424 -12.18 -24.31 -23.01
C ILE A 424 -11.96 -24.36 -24.51
N ALA A 425 -11.87 -25.56 -25.09
CA ALA A 425 -11.93 -25.70 -26.53
C ALA A 425 -13.21 -25.09 -27.13
N LEU A 426 -14.37 -25.29 -26.49
CA LEU A 426 -15.63 -24.65 -26.92
C LEU A 426 -15.61 -23.14 -26.71
N VAL A 427 -15.04 -22.67 -25.60
CA VAL A 427 -14.89 -21.22 -25.35
C VAL A 427 -13.98 -20.58 -26.40
N LEU A 428 -12.82 -21.18 -26.68
CA LEU A 428 -11.90 -20.71 -27.71
C LEU A 428 -12.54 -20.75 -29.10
N ASN A 429 -13.43 -21.72 -29.35
CA ASN A 429 -14.18 -21.80 -30.60
C ASN A 429 -15.22 -20.67 -30.73
N GLU A 430 -16.01 -20.40 -29.69
CA GLU A 430 -16.95 -19.27 -29.65
C GLU A 430 -16.25 -17.92 -29.82
N LEU A 431 -15.05 -17.78 -29.28
CA LEU A 431 -14.21 -16.59 -29.46
C LEU A 431 -13.60 -16.49 -30.88
N GLY A 432 -13.75 -17.51 -31.72
CA GLY A 432 -13.15 -17.58 -33.06
C GLY A 432 -11.65 -17.91 -33.06
N ILE A 433 -11.05 -18.12 -31.90
CA ILE A 433 -9.63 -18.46 -31.76
C ILE A 433 -9.38 -19.87 -32.30
N TRP A 434 -10.20 -20.85 -31.91
CA TRP A 434 -10.00 -22.25 -32.28
C TRP A 434 -9.99 -22.45 -33.80
N GLY A 435 -11.03 -21.94 -34.46
CA GLY A 435 -11.17 -22.01 -35.91
C GLY A 435 -10.01 -21.34 -36.63
N THR A 436 -9.47 -20.23 -36.10
CA THR A 436 -8.32 -19.54 -36.68
C THR A 436 -7.06 -20.39 -36.58
N VAL A 437 -6.80 -20.96 -35.40
CA VAL A 437 -5.54 -21.63 -35.07
C VAL A 437 -5.41 -23.00 -35.74
N PHE A 438 -6.49 -23.79 -35.76
CA PHE A 438 -6.45 -25.16 -36.26
C PHE A 438 -7.00 -25.31 -37.68
N HIS A 439 -7.92 -24.44 -38.10
CA HIS A 439 -8.68 -24.59 -39.36
C HIS A 439 -8.56 -23.41 -40.33
N SER A 440 -7.75 -22.39 -40.00
CA SER A 440 -7.56 -21.19 -40.83
C SER A 440 -8.86 -20.47 -41.22
N SER A 441 -9.89 -20.56 -40.39
CA SER A 441 -11.24 -20.03 -40.69
C SER A 441 -11.42 -18.53 -40.38
N ALA A 442 -10.32 -17.76 -40.40
CA ALA A 442 -10.32 -16.30 -40.29
C ALA A 442 -11.20 -15.72 -39.15
N GLY A 443 -11.19 -16.35 -37.97
CA GLY A 443 -11.95 -15.89 -36.81
C GLY A 443 -13.37 -16.44 -36.71
N HIS A 444 -13.80 -17.33 -37.61
CA HIS A 444 -15.12 -17.95 -37.52
C HIS A 444 -15.12 -19.21 -36.61
N PRO A 445 -16.14 -19.37 -35.75
CA PRO A 445 -16.35 -20.63 -35.04
C PRO A 445 -16.63 -21.80 -35.99
N ILE A 446 -16.13 -22.98 -35.65
CA ILE A 446 -16.37 -24.23 -36.39
C ILE A 446 -17.40 -25.13 -35.66
N PRO A 447 -17.96 -26.17 -36.33
CA PRO A 447 -18.90 -27.10 -35.69
C PRO A 447 -18.30 -27.82 -34.47
N ILE A 448 -19.12 -28.02 -33.43
CA ILE A 448 -18.71 -28.57 -32.12
C ILE A 448 -18.09 -29.96 -32.27
N GLU A 449 -18.63 -30.78 -33.18
CA GLU A 449 -18.17 -32.15 -33.43
C GLU A 449 -16.73 -32.19 -33.95
N THR A 450 -16.31 -31.13 -34.65
CA THR A 450 -14.94 -31.00 -35.16
C THR A 450 -14.00 -30.59 -34.02
N VAL A 451 -14.43 -29.68 -33.14
CA VAL A 451 -13.67 -29.27 -31.95
C VAL A 451 -13.43 -30.46 -31.02
N GLU A 452 -14.47 -31.26 -30.75
CA GLU A 452 -14.35 -32.44 -29.88
C GLU A 452 -13.39 -33.50 -30.45
N ARG A 453 -13.43 -33.70 -31.78
CA ARG A 453 -12.49 -34.59 -32.48
C ARG A 453 -11.06 -34.10 -32.34
N ASP A 454 -10.82 -32.82 -32.58
CA ASP A 454 -9.48 -32.23 -32.47
C ASP A 454 -8.92 -32.38 -31.04
N VAL A 455 -9.75 -32.09 -30.03
CA VAL A 455 -9.37 -32.21 -28.61
C VAL A 455 -8.98 -33.65 -28.26
N SER A 456 -9.70 -34.64 -28.77
CA SER A 456 -9.41 -36.05 -28.51
C SER A 456 -8.05 -36.52 -29.03
N GLN A 457 -7.49 -35.81 -30.02
CA GLN A 457 -6.20 -36.12 -30.65
C GLN A 457 -5.03 -35.37 -30.01
N MET A 458 -5.28 -34.44 -29.08
CA MET A 458 -4.23 -33.63 -28.47
C MET A 458 -3.48 -34.36 -27.36
N THR A 459 -2.17 -34.17 -27.33
CA THR A 459 -1.30 -34.68 -26.26
C THR A 459 -1.24 -33.69 -25.10
N ALA A 460 -1.20 -34.20 -23.87
CA ALA A 460 -1.06 -33.37 -22.69
C ALA A 460 0.36 -32.79 -22.61
N MET A 461 0.47 -31.46 -22.47
CA MET A 461 1.77 -30.78 -22.37
C MET A 461 2.29 -30.67 -20.94
N ILE A 462 1.41 -30.78 -19.93
CA ILE A 462 1.80 -30.68 -18.52
C ILE A 462 1.35 -31.91 -17.72
N PRO A 463 2.06 -32.23 -16.62
CA PRO A 463 1.62 -33.26 -15.69
C PRO A 463 0.22 -32.97 -15.14
N SER A 464 -0.59 -34.02 -14.97
CA SER A 464 -1.93 -33.93 -14.39
C SER A 464 -1.94 -33.28 -13.00
N ALA A 465 -0.84 -33.42 -12.24
CA ALA A 465 -0.64 -32.79 -10.95
C ALA A 465 -0.71 -31.25 -10.99
N LEU A 466 -0.29 -30.63 -12.11
CA LEU A 466 -0.28 -29.17 -12.30
C LEU A 466 -1.55 -28.61 -12.94
N GLN A 467 -2.50 -29.47 -13.32
CA GLN A 467 -3.76 -29.02 -13.89
C GLN A 467 -4.55 -28.18 -12.88
N VAL A 468 -5.08 -27.06 -13.36
CA VAL A 468 -5.85 -26.10 -12.59
C VAL A 468 -7.31 -26.20 -12.97
N LYS A 469 -8.16 -26.51 -12.00
CA LYS A 469 -9.61 -26.42 -12.16
C LYS A 469 -10.06 -24.99 -11.81
N SER A 470 -9.70 -24.02 -12.66
CA SER A 470 -9.99 -22.59 -12.46
C SER A 470 -11.00 -22.07 -13.48
N ASP A 471 -11.93 -21.26 -12.99
CA ASP A 471 -12.85 -20.45 -13.80
C ASP A 471 -12.27 -19.06 -14.13
N GLU A 472 -11.05 -18.76 -13.65
CA GLU A 472 -10.31 -17.54 -13.95
C GLU A 472 -9.28 -17.82 -15.05
N LEU A 473 -9.56 -17.32 -16.26
CA LEU A 473 -8.73 -17.54 -17.45
C LEU A 473 -8.25 -16.24 -18.11
N SER A 474 -8.37 -15.09 -17.43
CA SER A 474 -8.05 -13.78 -18.00
C SER A 474 -6.61 -13.71 -18.53
N VAL A 475 -5.62 -14.10 -17.73
CA VAL A 475 -4.20 -14.10 -18.09
C VAL A 475 -3.90 -15.11 -19.20
N PRO A 476 -4.28 -16.40 -19.09
CA PRO A 476 -4.12 -17.36 -20.18
C PRO A 476 -4.76 -16.92 -21.50
N LEU A 477 -5.98 -16.40 -21.44
CA LEU A 477 -6.72 -15.97 -22.62
C LEU A 477 -6.08 -14.73 -23.24
N ALA A 478 -5.58 -13.79 -22.43
CA ALA A 478 -4.85 -12.63 -22.90
C ALA A 478 -3.57 -12.99 -23.65
N GLU A 479 -2.77 -13.93 -23.14
CA GLU A 479 -1.59 -14.42 -23.86
C GLU A 479 -1.99 -15.15 -25.15
N THR A 480 -3.09 -15.91 -25.13
CA THR A 480 -3.62 -16.55 -26.34
C THR A 480 -3.99 -15.49 -27.39
N TYR A 481 -4.71 -14.43 -27.01
CA TYR A 481 -5.02 -13.32 -27.90
C TYR A 481 -3.77 -12.62 -28.42
N ARG A 482 -2.76 -12.39 -27.57
CA ARG A 482 -1.48 -11.78 -27.99
C ARG A 482 -0.83 -12.60 -29.08
N THR A 483 -0.64 -13.90 -28.85
CA THR A 483 0.01 -14.81 -29.81
C THR A 483 -0.79 -14.93 -31.10
N VAL A 484 -2.12 -15.06 -31.02
CA VAL A 484 -2.99 -15.15 -32.21
C VAL A 484 -2.95 -13.86 -33.03
N LEU A 485 -3.05 -12.69 -32.38
CA LEU A 485 -3.01 -11.41 -33.07
C LEU A 485 -1.64 -11.13 -33.69
N SER A 486 -0.54 -11.47 -33.00
CA SER A 486 0.83 -11.29 -33.51
C SER A 486 1.17 -12.24 -34.64
N SER A 487 0.83 -13.53 -34.50
CA SER A 487 1.11 -14.53 -35.54
C SER A 487 0.35 -14.23 -36.83
N ASN A 488 -0.95 -13.88 -36.72
CA ASN A 488 -1.76 -13.58 -37.90
C ASN A 488 -1.40 -12.24 -38.53
N ALA A 489 -0.97 -11.24 -37.75
CA ALA A 489 -0.45 -9.98 -38.30
C ALA A 489 0.79 -10.20 -39.19
N ALA A 490 1.63 -11.18 -38.84
CA ALA A 490 2.81 -11.53 -39.63
C ALA A 490 2.48 -12.35 -40.89
N MET A 491 1.38 -13.11 -40.88
CA MET A 491 1.01 -14.03 -41.97
C MET A 491 0.03 -13.44 -42.99
N MET A 492 -0.87 -12.54 -42.56
CA MET A 492 -1.94 -11.98 -43.39
C MET A 492 -1.56 -10.63 -44.00
N LYS A 493 -2.19 -10.27 -45.12
CA LYS A 493 -2.06 -8.90 -45.66
C LYS A 493 -2.83 -7.90 -44.79
N PRO A 494 -2.44 -6.61 -44.76
CA PRO A 494 -3.13 -5.59 -43.94
C PRO A 494 -4.67 -5.52 -44.04
N PRO A 495 -5.30 -5.58 -45.24
CA PRO A 495 -6.77 -5.55 -45.32
C PRO A 495 -7.43 -6.81 -44.75
N GLU A 496 -6.87 -7.99 -45.05
CA GLU A 496 -7.33 -9.29 -44.55
C GLU A 496 -7.18 -9.35 -43.03
N TYR A 497 -6.04 -8.88 -42.51
CA TYR A 497 -5.78 -8.80 -41.09
C TYR A 497 -6.76 -7.86 -40.37
N ARG A 498 -7.12 -6.73 -40.99
CA ARG A 498 -8.10 -5.79 -40.44
C ARG A 498 -9.48 -6.42 -40.30
N GLU A 499 -9.93 -7.16 -41.32
CA GLU A 499 -11.21 -7.88 -41.28
C GLU A 499 -11.21 -8.98 -40.21
N PHE A 500 -10.16 -9.80 -40.19
CA PHE A 500 -9.93 -10.81 -39.15
C PHE A 500 -9.96 -10.21 -37.74
N PHE A 501 -9.25 -9.10 -37.54
CA PHE A 501 -9.19 -8.40 -36.26
C PHE A 501 -10.57 -7.93 -35.80
N ILE A 502 -11.36 -7.33 -36.70
CA ILE A 502 -12.72 -6.85 -36.41
C ILE A 502 -13.63 -8.03 -36.08
N GLN A 503 -13.55 -9.12 -36.84
CA GLN A 503 -14.32 -10.34 -36.59
C GLN A 503 -14.01 -10.90 -35.20
N LEU A 504 -12.74 -11.02 -34.84
CA LEU A 504 -12.29 -11.55 -33.55
C LEU A 504 -12.75 -10.65 -32.38
N TYR A 505 -12.70 -9.33 -32.56
CA TYR A 505 -13.23 -8.37 -31.59
C TYR A 505 -14.76 -8.49 -31.44
N SER A 506 -15.48 -8.64 -32.55
CA SER A 506 -16.95 -8.80 -32.53
C SER A 506 -17.38 -10.06 -31.78
N ASN A 507 -16.68 -11.19 -31.99
CA ASN A 507 -16.91 -12.43 -31.25
C ASN A 507 -16.67 -12.24 -29.75
N TYR A 508 -15.60 -11.53 -29.39
CA TYR A 508 -15.29 -11.22 -27.98
C TYR A 508 -16.40 -10.40 -27.31
N ILE A 509 -16.89 -9.34 -27.97
CA ILE A 509 -18.01 -8.53 -27.45
C ILE A 509 -19.28 -9.38 -27.29
N LYS A 510 -19.63 -10.18 -28.30
CA LYS A 510 -20.80 -11.06 -28.25
C LYS A 510 -20.71 -12.06 -27.09
N PHE A 511 -19.56 -12.72 -26.95
CA PHE A 511 -19.28 -13.65 -25.86
C PHE A 511 -19.43 -12.97 -24.48
N MET A 512 -18.90 -11.75 -24.34
CA MET A 512 -19.02 -10.96 -23.12
C MET A 512 -20.48 -10.60 -22.81
N GLU A 513 -21.27 -10.20 -23.80
CA GLU A 513 -22.69 -9.86 -23.60
C GLU A 513 -23.51 -11.07 -23.15
N GLU A 514 -23.30 -12.23 -23.78
CA GLU A 514 -24.06 -13.45 -23.51
C GLU A 514 -23.69 -14.09 -22.16
N ARG A 515 -22.39 -14.05 -21.81
CA ARG A 515 -21.89 -14.82 -20.67
C ARG A 515 -21.57 -13.98 -19.44
N ALA A 516 -21.52 -12.64 -19.53
CA ALA A 516 -21.10 -11.71 -18.46
C ALA A 516 -21.60 -12.01 -17.04
N ALA A 517 -22.81 -12.56 -16.92
CA ALA A 517 -23.46 -12.86 -15.65
C ALA A 517 -23.08 -14.23 -15.07
N THR A 518 -22.75 -15.22 -15.92
CA THR A 518 -22.69 -16.64 -15.54
C THR A 518 -21.28 -17.16 -15.31
N GLN A 519 -20.27 -16.64 -16.01
CA GLN A 519 -18.89 -17.12 -15.86
C GLN A 519 -17.98 -16.03 -15.27
N TYR A 520 -16.94 -16.44 -14.54
CA TYR A 520 -16.00 -15.51 -13.91
C TYR A 520 -14.81 -15.16 -14.83
N PHE A 521 -14.76 -15.70 -16.06
CA PHE A 521 -13.62 -15.67 -16.98
C PHE A 521 -13.06 -14.26 -17.31
N TRP A 522 -13.88 -13.22 -17.23
CA TRP A 522 -13.57 -11.83 -17.58
C TRP A 522 -13.81 -10.85 -16.44
N LYS A 523 -14.24 -11.34 -15.27
CA LYS A 523 -14.58 -10.46 -14.15
C LYS A 523 -13.29 -9.81 -13.67
N HIS A 524 -13.15 -8.53 -14.02
CA HIS A 524 -12.29 -7.51 -13.40
C HIS A 524 -11.01 -7.08 -14.13
N ASP A 525 -10.83 -7.33 -15.43
CA ASP A 525 -9.62 -6.84 -16.11
C ASP A 525 -9.84 -6.34 -17.55
N THR A 526 -9.13 -5.27 -17.93
CA THR A 526 -9.05 -4.72 -19.30
C THR A 526 -7.89 -5.28 -20.11
N VAL A 527 -7.12 -6.26 -19.60
CA VAL A 527 -5.97 -6.83 -20.31
C VAL A 527 -6.29 -7.33 -21.74
N ILE A 528 -7.43 -8.02 -21.97
CA ILE A 528 -7.79 -8.46 -23.34
C ILE A 528 -8.09 -7.27 -24.25
N LEU A 529 -8.79 -6.24 -23.74
CA LEU A 529 -9.02 -4.99 -24.46
C LEU A 529 -7.68 -4.30 -24.79
N LYS A 530 -6.72 -4.30 -23.86
CA LYS A 530 -5.36 -3.81 -24.09
C LYS A 530 -4.67 -4.58 -25.22
N CYS A 531 -4.85 -5.90 -25.32
CA CYS A 531 -4.31 -6.68 -26.44
C CYS A 531 -4.85 -6.21 -27.80
N PHE A 532 -6.16 -5.95 -27.89
CA PHE A 532 -6.77 -5.40 -29.11
C PHE A 532 -6.23 -4.00 -29.44
N ILE A 533 -6.18 -3.10 -28.46
CA ILE A 533 -5.67 -1.73 -28.63
C ILE A 533 -4.19 -1.75 -29.05
N SER A 534 -3.35 -2.53 -28.36
CA SER A 534 -1.93 -2.68 -28.69
C SER A 534 -1.73 -3.22 -30.10
N SER A 535 -2.49 -4.25 -30.51
CA SER A 535 -2.36 -4.79 -31.85
C SER A 535 -2.83 -3.80 -32.92
N ALA A 536 -3.92 -3.08 -32.68
CA ALA A 536 -4.40 -2.05 -33.59
C ALA A 536 -3.38 -0.89 -33.71
N MET A 537 -2.72 -0.50 -32.62
CA MET A 537 -1.67 0.54 -32.64
C MET A 537 -0.44 0.12 -33.45
N VAL A 538 0.06 -1.10 -33.21
CA VAL A 538 1.34 -1.55 -33.78
C VAL A 538 1.17 -2.08 -35.22
N ASN A 539 0.18 -2.93 -35.43
CA ASN A 539 0.04 -3.70 -36.67
C ASN A 539 -0.88 -3.02 -37.70
N LEU A 540 -1.98 -2.40 -37.26
CA LEU A 540 -2.92 -1.72 -38.17
C LEU A 540 -2.63 -0.22 -38.33
N ARG A 541 -2.06 0.42 -37.29
CA ARG A 541 -1.84 1.88 -37.20
C ARG A 541 -3.11 2.70 -37.45
N ASP A 542 -4.29 2.12 -37.20
CA ASP A 542 -5.61 2.73 -37.43
C ASP A 542 -6.15 3.33 -36.12
N LYS A 543 -5.93 4.64 -35.97
CA LYS A 543 -6.32 5.42 -34.80
C LYS A 543 -7.83 5.56 -34.63
N LYS A 544 -8.59 5.61 -35.73
CA LYS A 544 -10.05 5.70 -35.68
C LYS A 544 -10.63 4.39 -35.16
N LEU A 545 -10.12 3.26 -35.66
CA LEU A 545 -10.52 1.94 -35.19
C LEU A 545 -10.25 1.75 -33.68
N ILE A 546 -9.13 2.25 -33.17
CA ILE A 546 -8.81 2.20 -31.74
C ILE A 546 -9.84 2.98 -30.91
N LEU A 547 -10.21 4.18 -31.35
CA LEU A 547 -11.25 4.98 -30.70
C LEU A 547 -12.59 4.25 -30.70
N ASP A 548 -13.00 3.72 -31.86
CA ASP A 548 -14.26 3.00 -32.03
C ASP A 548 -14.35 1.77 -31.11
N ILE A 549 -13.25 1.03 -30.93
CA ILE A 549 -13.15 -0.11 -30.01
C ILE A 549 -13.38 0.31 -28.55
N ILE A 550 -12.77 1.40 -28.10
CA ILE A 550 -12.96 1.89 -26.72
C ILE A 550 -14.41 2.34 -26.52
N LEU A 551 -14.93 3.16 -27.43
CA LEU A 551 -16.30 3.66 -27.35
C LEU A 551 -17.30 2.49 -27.37
N ASN A 552 -17.10 1.52 -28.27
CA ASN A 552 -17.96 0.33 -28.35
C ASN A 552 -17.90 -0.48 -27.05
N PHE A 553 -16.72 -0.80 -26.54
CA PHE A 553 -16.56 -1.61 -25.32
C PHE A 553 -17.24 -0.96 -24.11
N TYR A 554 -17.00 0.33 -23.87
CA TYR A 554 -17.57 1.04 -22.72
C TYR A 554 -19.05 1.40 -22.89
N SER A 555 -19.58 1.39 -24.10
CA SER A 555 -21.03 1.51 -24.33
C SER A 555 -21.80 0.29 -23.80
N LYS A 556 -21.16 -0.88 -23.68
CA LYS A 556 -21.86 -2.13 -23.32
C LYS A 556 -22.20 -2.19 -21.83
N PRO A 557 -23.32 -2.84 -21.43
CA PRO A 557 -23.72 -2.95 -20.02
C PRO A 557 -22.70 -3.67 -19.13
N PHE A 558 -22.00 -4.69 -19.65
CA PHE A 558 -21.03 -5.46 -18.87
C PHE A 558 -19.81 -4.62 -18.43
N SER A 559 -19.47 -3.57 -19.18
CA SER A 559 -18.33 -2.69 -18.89
C SER A 559 -18.44 -1.99 -17.52
N LYS A 560 -19.66 -1.84 -16.97
CA LYS A 560 -19.89 -1.24 -15.64
C LYS A 560 -19.18 -2.00 -14.52
N LYS A 561 -18.93 -3.29 -14.73
CA LYS A 561 -18.36 -4.21 -13.73
C LYS A 561 -16.86 -4.47 -13.96
N VAL A 562 -16.30 -3.94 -15.05
CA VAL A 562 -14.88 -4.09 -15.39
C VAL A 562 -14.08 -3.08 -14.58
N ARG A 563 -12.98 -3.54 -13.96
CA ARG A 563 -12.04 -2.69 -13.24
C ARG A 563 -10.88 -2.36 -14.17
N ASN A 564 -10.42 -1.10 -14.14
CA ASN A 564 -9.19 -0.69 -14.80
C ASN A 564 -8.04 -0.81 -13.80
N TYR A 565 -7.29 -1.90 -13.90
CA TYR A 565 -6.05 -2.09 -13.16
C TYR A 565 -4.83 -1.76 -14.04
N GLY A 566 -3.77 -1.24 -13.41
CA GLY A 566 -2.48 -0.93 -14.03
C GLY A 566 -2.19 0.57 -14.25
N ARG A 567 -0.91 0.89 -14.46
CA ARG A 567 -0.44 2.25 -14.83
C ARG A 567 -0.84 2.62 -16.26
N ASP A 568 -0.99 1.64 -17.15
CA ASP A 568 -1.41 1.80 -18.55
C ASP A 568 -2.90 1.46 -18.69
N ASP A 569 -3.71 2.47 -18.38
CA ASP A 569 -5.15 2.46 -18.62
C ASP A 569 -5.46 2.51 -20.13
N PRO A 570 -6.48 1.79 -20.64
CA PRO A 570 -6.86 1.84 -22.05
C PRO A 570 -7.07 3.26 -22.59
N PHE A 571 -7.61 4.20 -21.78
CA PHE A 571 -7.76 5.59 -22.22
C PHE A 571 -6.40 6.29 -22.29
N ALA A 572 -5.52 6.05 -21.32
CA ALA A 572 -4.15 6.54 -21.38
C ALA A 572 -3.39 6.03 -22.63
N MET A 573 -3.55 4.76 -23.03
CA MET A 573 -2.93 4.23 -24.25
C MET A 573 -3.34 5.00 -25.52
N VAL A 574 -4.61 5.38 -25.61
CA VAL A 574 -5.16 6.11 -26.77
C VAL A 574 -4.83 7.60 -26.71
N LEU A 575 -4.96 8.20 -25.53
CA LEU A 575 -4.75 9.63 -25.33
C LEU A 575 -3.28 10.03 -25.27
N TYR A 576 -2.35 9.12 -24.93
CA TYR A 576 -0.94 9.47 -24.76
C TYR A 576 -0.21 9.71 -26.09
N ASN A 577 -0.47 8.86 -27.10
CA ASN A 577 0.32 8.86 -28.34
C ASN A 577 -0.40 9.48 -29.55
N ASP A 578 -1.67 9.86 -29.44
CA ASP A 578 -2.46 10.26 -30.61
C ASP A 578 -2.88 11.73 -30.67
N GLN A 579 -1.98 12.65 -31.03
CA GLN A 579 -2.31 14.07 -31.21
C GLN A 579 -3.33 14.38 -32.32
N THR A 580 -3.81 13.39 -33.09
CA THR A 580 -4.74 13.60 -34.22
C THR A 580 -6.22 13.53 -33.85
N LEU A 581 -6.56 13.13 -32.63
CA LEU A 581 -7.94 13.13 -32.14
C LEU A 581 -8.50 14.57 -32.07
N THR A 582 -9.78 14.74 -32.42
CA THR A 582 -10.48 16.02 -32.30
C THR A 582 -10.87 16.34 -30.86
N GLN A 583 -11.11 17.61 -30.56
CA GLN A 583 -11.56 18.06 -29.24
C GLN A 583 -12.85 17.35 -28.78
N GLU A 584 -13.80 17.13 -29.71
CA GLU A 584 -15.05 16.41 -29.43
C GLU A 584 -14.80 14.95 -29.01
N GLN A 585 -13.91 14.24 -29.72
CA GLN A 585 -13.56 12.86 -29.41
C GLN A 585 -12.89 12.74 -28.03
N VAL A 586 -11.98 13.67 -27.72
CA VAL A 586 -11.32 13.71 -26.41
C VAL A 586 -12.32 14.02 -25.29
N SER A 587 -13.25 14.96 -25.50
CA SER A 587 -14.30 15.27 -24.53
C SER A 587 -15.22 14.08 -24.26
N THR A 588 -15.52 13.29 -25.30
CA THR A 588 -16.33 12.07 -25.18
C THR A 588 -15.62 11.01 -24.35
N LEU A 589 -14.31 10.81 -24.56
CA LEU A 589 -13.50 9.90 -23.76
C LEU A 589 -13.42 10.33 -22.30
N LEU A 590 -13.20 11.62 -22.04
CA LEU A 590 -13.15 12.16 -20.67
C LEU A 590 -14.49 12.00 -19.93
N ARG A 591 -15.63 12.24 -20.62
CA ARG A 591 -16.96 11.99 -20.06
C ARG A 591 -17.16 10.52 -19.72
N LEU A 592 -16.73 9.60 -20.59
CA LEU A 592 -16.80 8.17 -20.31
C LEU A 592 -15.92 7.76 -19.13
N MET A 593 -14.75 8.38 -18.96
CA MET A 593 -13.90 8.14 -17.79
C MET A 593 -14.59 8.57 -16.49
N ASP A 594 -15.22 9.74 -16.49
CA ASP A 594 -15.93 10.29 -15.35
C ASP A 594 -17.15 9.43 -14.96
N GLU A 595 -17.99 9.08 -15.94
CA GLU A 595 -19.14 8.17 -15.76
C GLU A 595 -18.75 6.81 -15.17
N ARG A 596 -17.50 6.38 -15.41
CA ARG A 596 -16.97 5.08 -14.99
C ARG A 596 -16.01 5.16 -13.80
N ASN A 597 -15.86 6.34 -13.19
CA ASN A 597 -14.96 6.59 -12.05
C ASN A 597 -13.52 6.10 -12.30
N ILE A 598 -12.99 6.32 -13.50
CA ILE A 598 -11.63 5.91 -13.86
C ILE A 598 -10.65 6.97 -13.36
N PRO A 599 -9.65 6.61 -12.54
CA PRO A 599 -8.70 7.58 -12.00
C PRO A 599 -7.83 8.18 -13.10
N LEU A 600 -7.57 9.50 -13.00
CA LEU A 600 -6.64 10.17 -13.91
C LEU A 600 -5.20 9.73 -13.61
N THR A 601 -4.47 9.34 -14.67
CA THR A 601 -3.05 8.99 -14.57
C THR A 601 -2.17 10.17 -14.96
N PHE A 602 -0.91 10.16 -14.51
CA PHE A 602 0.07 11.18 -14.90
C PHE A 602 0.26 11.25 -16.42
N LYS A 603 0.39 10.10 -17.09
CA LYS A 603 0.49 9.98 -18.56
C LYS A 603 -0.68 10.70 -19.25
N LEU A 604 -1.91 10.48 -18.76
CA LEU A 604 -3.08 11.11 -19.34
C LEU A 604 -3.07 12.63 -19.14
N CYS A 605 -2.79 13.10 -17.91
CA CYS A 605 -2.75 14.54 -17.62
C CYS A 605 -1.67 15.26 -18.44
N SER A 606 -0.46 14.69 -18.54
CA SER A 606 0.63 15.28 -19.33
C SER A 606 0.25 15.36 -20.81
N SER A 607 -0.42 14.34 -21.35
CA SER A 607 -0.88 14.34 -22.74
C SER A 607 -1.96 15.36 -23.02
N MET A 608 -2.87 15.60 -22.06
CA MET A 608 -3.86 16.66 -22.17
C MET A 608 -3.20 18.05 -22.23
N VAL A 609 -2.14 18.28 -21.44
CA VAL A 609 -1.36 19.53 -21.51
C VAL A 609 -0.79 19.74 -22.91
N PHE A 610 -0.07 18.76 -23.46
CA PHE A 610 0.52 18.89 -24.81
C PHE A 610 -0.52 19.05 -25.91
N ARG A 611 -1.68 18.39 -25.80
CA ARG A 611 -2.77 18.50 -26.78
C ARG A 611 -3.39 19.89 -26.81
N TYR A 612 -3.75 20.44 -25.65
CA TYR A 612 -4.33 21.78 -25.59
C TYR A 612 -3.35 22.86 -26.01
N LEU A 613 -2.04 22.66 -25.76
CA LEU A 613 -1.01 23.52 -26.34
C LEU A 613 -0.93 23.41 -27.87
N GLY A 614 -1.02 22.20 -28.40
CA GLY A 614 -1.09 21.95 -29.85
C GLY A 614 -2.33 22.56 -30.51
N TRP A 615 -3.44 22.70 -29.78
CA TRP A 615 -4.66 23.38 -30.24
C TRP A 615 -4.66 24.90 -30.00
N GLY A 616 -3.60 25.45 -29.39
CA GLY A 616 -3.48 26.89 -29.08
C GLY A 616 -4.26 27.36 -27.85
N ASP A 617 -4.84 26.44 -27.06
CA ASP A 617 -5.56 26.78 -25.82
C ASP A 617 -4.64 26.68 -24.60
N ILE A 618 -3.84 27.74 -24.42
CA ILE A 618 -2.87 27.85 -23.32
C ILE A 618 -3.57 27.84 -21.94
N LYS A 619 -4.81 28.36 -21.85
CA LYS A 619 -5.54 28.44 -20.58
C LYS A 619 -5.98 27.06 -20.10
N VAL A 620 -6.59 26.28 -20.98
CA VAL A 620 -7.02 24.92 -20.63
C VAL A 620 -5.81 24.00 -20.40
N ALA A 621 -4.73 24.18 -21.17
CA ALA A 621 -3.47 23.46 -20.90
C ALA A 621 -2.91 23.77 -19.51
N HIS A 622 -2.95 25.03 -19.09
CA HIS A 622 -2.54 25.44 -17.75
C HIS A 622 -3.43 24.86 -16.64
N ASP A 623 -4.74 24.74 -16.85
CA ASP A 623 -5.63 24.10 -15.87
C ASP A 623 -5.32 22.61 -15.71
N TRP A 624 -4.98 21.91 -16.80
CA TRP A 624 -4.48 20.52 -16.72
C TRP A 624 -3.13 20.44 -16.03
N TYR A 625 -2.23 21.39 -16.27
CA TYR A 625 -0.95 21.48 -15.55
C TYR A 625 -1.16 21.73 -14.05
N ARG A 626 -2.10 22.61 -13.68
CA ARG A 626 -2.49 22.84 -12.28
C ARG A 626 -3.02 21.57 -11.63
N LYS A 627 -3.84 20.77 -12.32
CA LYS A 627 -4.27 19.46 -11.83
C LYS A 627 -3.10 18.51 -11.55
N ILE A 628 -2.03 18.57 -12.34
CA ILE A 628 -0.81 17.78 -12.10
C ILE A 628 -0.12 18.23 -10.81
N LEU A 629 0.00 19.55 -10.59
CA LEU A 629 0.56 20.14 -9.38
C LEU A 629 -0.28 19.85 -8.13
N GLU A 630 -1.60 20.05 -8.21
CA GLU A 630 -2.55 19.77 -7.13
C GLU A 630 -2.57 18.27 -6.77
N SER A 631 -2.44 17.40 -7.77
CA SER A 631 -2.34 15.95 -7.57
C SER A 631 -0.98 15.51 -7.01
N LYS A 632 -0.01 16.42 -6.94
CA LYS A 632 1.37 16.19 -6.45
C LYS A 632 2.06 15.02 -7.14
N PHE A 633 1.80 14.80 -8.43
CA PHE A 633 2.54 13.80 -9.19
C PHE A 633 4.03 14.16 -9.22
N PRO A 634 4.96 13.19 -9.15
CA PRO A 634 6.37 13.47 -9.34
C PRO A 634 6.57 13.98 -10.77
N LEU A 635 6.91 15.27 -10.90
CA LEU A 635 7.15 15.91 -12.18
C LEU A 635 8.54 15.48 -12.70
N THR A 636 8.64 14.30 -13.31
CA THR A 636 9.89 13.78 -13.89
C THR A 636 9.94 13.89 -15.41
N HIS A 637 8.90 14.46 -16.04
CA HIS A 637 8.77 14.54 -17.49
C HIS A 637 9.42 15.81 -18.04
N ALA A 638 10.67 15.72 -18.51
CA ALA A 638 11.45 16.86 -19.02
C ALA A 638 10.70 17.73 -20.06
N PRO A 639 10.00 17.17 -21.07
CA PRO A 639 9.25 18.00 -22.03
C PRO A 639 8.10 18.81 -21.40
N LEU A 640 7.54 18.34 -20.27
CA LEU A 640 6.46 19.07 -19.58
C LEU A 640 7.03 20.28 -18.81
N LEU A 641 8.27 20.14 -18.33
CA LEU A 641 9.00 21.20 -17.63
C LEU A 641 9.49 22.28 -18.59
N GLU A 642 9.94 21.90 -19.78
CA GLU A 642 10.29 22.86 -20.84
C GLU A 642 9.07 23.69 -21.25
N VAL A 643 7.91 23.05 -21.41
CA VAL A 643 6.64 23.71 -21.69
C VAL A 643 6.22 24.66 -20.56
N ALA A 644 6.32 24.22 -19.30
CA ALA A 644 6.01 25.07 -18.16
C ALA A 644 6.94 26.28 -18.09
N ARG A 645 8.24 26.10 -18.38
CA ARG A 645 9.24 27.18 -18.45
C ARG A 645 8.93 28.16 -19.59
N HIS A 646 8.64 27.63 -20.78
CA HIS A 646 8.34 28.45 -21.97
C HIS A 646 7.08 29.32 -21.75
N ASN A 647 6.08 28.79 -21.06
CA ASN A 647 4.82 29.49 -20.76
C ASN A 647 4.81 30.25 -19.41
N LYS A 648 5.93 30.27 -18.67
CA LYS A 648 6.07 30.90 -17.34
C LYS A 648 5.07 30.40 -16.29
N TRP A 649 4.79 29.09 -16.28
CA TRP A 649 3.94 28.46 -15.27
C TRP A 649 4.74 28.14 -13.98
N GLU A 650 4.05 28.07 -12.84
CA GLU A 650 4.68 27.82 -11.53
C GLU A 650 5.30 26.42 -11.45
N LEU A 651 6.59 26.33 -11.13
CA LEU A 651 7.29 25.07 -10.88
C LEU A 651 7.28 24.78 -9.36
N PRO A 652 7.16 23.52 -8.91
CA PRO A 652 7.21 23.20 -7.48
C PRO A 652 8.57 23.58 -6.86
N GLU A 653 8.55 24.16 -5.66
CA GLU A 653 9.74 24.59 -4.91
C GLU A 653 10.72 23.45 -4.57
N SER A 654 10.30 22.19 -4.67
CA SER A 654 11.05 20.99 -4.27
C SER A 654 11.83 20.32 -5.41
N MET A 655 12.11 21.02 -6.52
CA MET A 655 12.70 20.41 -7.72
C MET A 655 14.22 20.58 -7.75
N ASP A 656 14.95 19.45 -7.77
CA ASP A 656 16.41 19.44 -7.91
C ASP A 656 16.83 19.99 -9.28
N ASN A 657 17.75 20.96 -9.26
CA ASN A 657 18.31 21.61 -10.45
C ASN A 657 19.08 20.63 -11.37
N ASP A 658 19.34 19.40 -10.94
CA ASP A 658 20.09 18.39 -11.70
C ASP A 658 19.28 17.79 -12.87
N LEU A 659 17.95 17.75 -12.79
CA LEU A 659 17.09 17.35 -13.92
C LEU A 659 17.08 18.38 -15.06
N LEU A 660 17.49 19.62 -14.77
CA LEU A 660 17.48 20.75 -15.72
C LEU A 660 18.74 20.82 -16.59
N GLN A 661 19.83 20.14 -16.22
CA GLN A 661 21.10 20.19 -16.98
C GLN A 661 21.29 19.02 -17.96
N GLY A 662 20.46 17.97 -17.88
CA GLY A 662 20.54 16.79 -18.75
C GLY A 662 19.77 16.89 -20.07
N ALA A 663 18.90 17.89 -20.24
CA ALA A 663 18.02 18.03 -21.41
C ALA A 663 18.72 18.66 -22.63
N ASP A 664 19.80 19.44 -22.43
CA ASP A 664 20.52 20.12 -23.51
C ASP A 664 21.44 19.19 -24.33
N ALA A 665 21.45 17.86 -24.07
CA ALA A 665 22.46 16.95 -24.61
C ALA A 665 21.96 15.78 -25.47
N LYS A 666 20.65 15.63 -25.77
CA LYS A 666 20.17 14.55 -26.67
C LYS A 666 18.96 14.94 -27.53
N GLU A 667 19.20 15.76 -28.55
CA GLU A 667 18.38 15.74 -29.76
C GLU A 667 18.78 14.53 -30.64
N GLU A 668 18.26 13.34 -30.33
CA GLU A 668 18.06 12.31 -31.34
C GLU A 668 16.71 11.63 -31.09
N VAL A 669 15.75 11.96 -31.96
CA VAL A 669 14.47 11.29 -32.12
C VAL A 669 14.74 9.83 -32.48
N THR A 670 14.83 8.98 -31.46
CA THR A 670 14.79 7.53 -31.64
C THR A 670 13.35 7.07 -31.47
N ASN A 671 12.66 6.98 -32.62
CA ASN A 671 11.51 6.10 -32.83
C ASN A 671 11.96 4.65 -32.58
N SER A 672 12.08 4.27 -31.32
CA SER A 672 12.11 2.87 -30.91
C SER A 672 10.82 2.60 -30.15
N VAL A 673 9.90 1.91 -30.82
CA VAL A 673 8.72 1.31 -30.19
C VAL A 673 9.25 0.15 -29.34
N ALA A 674 9.79 0.47 -28.17
CA ALA A 674 9.95 -0.50 -27.11
C ALA A 674 8.53 -0.80 -26.62
N VAL A 675 8.05 -2.01 -26.90
CA VAL A 675 6.85 -2.57 -26.31
C VAL A 675 7.07 -2.57 -24.79
N GLU A 676 6.57 -1.55 -24.09
CA GLU A 676 6.57 -1.52 -22.63
C GLU A 676 5.71 -2.70 -22.14
N ASP A 677 6.36 -3.61 -21.44
CA ASP A 677 5.76 -4.83 -20.89
C ASP A 677 4.57 -4.48 -19.99
N VAL A 678 3.36 -4.82 -20.44
CA VAL A 678 2.16 -4.84 -19.61
C VAL A 678 2.26 -6.04 -18.67
N GLU A 679 3.07 -5.91 -17.62
CA GLU A 679 3.10 -6.84 -16.49
C GLU A 679 1.84 -6.61 -15.64
N ALA A 680 0.88 -7.54 -15.73
CA ALA A 680 -0.35 -7.52 -14.92
C ALA A 680 -0.09 -7.93 -13.45
N ASP A 681 -0.95 -7.40 -12.59
CA ASP A 681 -0.81 -7.22 -11.15
C ASP A 681 -0.67 -8.51 -10.30
N GLU A 682 0.30 -8.51 -9.39
CA GLU A 682 0.57 -9.56 -8.39
C GLU A 682 -0.14 -9.28 -7.04
N ASP A 683 -1.17 -8.41 -7.03
CA ASP A 683 -1.74 -7.83 -5.79
C ASP A 683 -2.67 -8.78 -5.01
N ASP A 684 -3.02 -9.96 -5.53
CA ASP A 684 -3.94 -10.91 -4.88
C ASP A 684 -3.27 -11.87 -3.87
N LEU A 685 -1.96 -11.72 -3.64
CA LEU A 685 -1.15 -12.66 -2.85
C LEU A 685 -1.25 -12.50 -1.31
N ASP A 686 -1.89 -11.45 -0.80
CA ASP A 686 -1.62 -10.96 0.58
C ASP A 686 -2.72 -11.20 1.62
N MET A 687 -3.78 -11.94 1.30
CA MET A 687 -4.73 -12.43 2.31
C MET A 687 -4.43 -13.89 2.65
N PHE A 688 -4.60 -14.27 3.92
CA PHE A 688 -4.60 -15.65 4.48
C PHE A 688 -3.30 -16.19 5.11
N ILE A 689 -3.23 -16.11 6.45
CA ILE A 689 -2.32 -16.85 7.35
C ILE A 689 -3.18 -17.45 8.49
N ASP A 690 -2.95 -18.70 8.92
CA ASP A 690 -2.68 -19.05 10.34
C ASP A 690 -2.43 -20.56 10.66
N GLU A 691 -1.56 -20.72 11.68
CA GLU A 691 -1.44 -21.71 12.80
C GLU A 691 -0.53 -22.99 12.84
N GLN A 692 0.26 -23.06 13.95
CA GLN A 692 0.64 -24.14 14.94
C GLN A 692 1.99 -24.92 14.96
N ASP A 693 2.80 -24.68 16.03
CA ASP A 693 3.92 -25.42 16.75
C ASP A 693 5.15 -26.03 15.98
N GLU A 694 6.39 -26.26 16.49
CA GLU A 694 7.07 -26.15 17.82
C GLU A 694 8.64 -26.13 17.63
N SER A 695 9.39 -25.31 18.39
CA SER A 695 10.84 -25.33 18.85
C SER A 695 12.13 -25.28 17.96
N ALA A 696 13.19 -24.62 18.50
CA ALA A 696 14.69 -24.62 18.34
C ALA A 696 15.40 -24.10 17.06
N ASP A 697 16.32 -23.11 16.99
CA ASP A 697 17.25 -22.32 17.85
C ASP A 697 18.77 -22.67 17.83
N LYS A 698 19.26 -23.35 16.78
CA LYS A 698 20.72 -23.43 16.49
C LYS A 698 21.13 -22.90 15.11
N ASP A 699 20.25 -23.02 14.12
CA ASP A 699 20.55 -22.68 12.70
C ASP A 699 20.26 -21.22 12.32
N ILE A 700 19.71 -20.44 13.27
CA ILE A 700 19.37 -19.03 13.07
C ILE A 700 20.64 -18.20 12.87
N ARG A 701 21.76 -18.54 13.53
CA ARG A 701 22.99 -17.73 13.47
C ARG A 701 23.64 -17.74 12.10
N GLU A 702 23.74 -18.90 11.44
CA GLU A 702 24.36 -19.01 10.11
C GLU A 702 23.60 -18.18 9.07
N LEU A 703 22.27 -18.22 9.13
CA LEU A 703 21.41 -17.53 8.19
C LEU A 703 21.37 -16.01 8.43
N PHE A 704 21.47 -15.55 9.69
CA PHE A 704 21.69 -14.12 9.99
C PHE A 704 23.01 -13.59 9.42
N THR A 705 24.10 -14.38 9.46
CA THR A 705 25.39 -13.99 8.84
C THR A 705 25.30 -13.89 7.32
N LEU A 706 24.49 -14.73 6.67
CA LEU A 706 24.27 -14.67 5.23
C LEU A 706 23.40 -13.47 4.86
N VAL A 707 22.34 -13.20 5.64
CA VAL A 707 21.47 -12.01 5.49
C VAL A 707 22.21 -10.70 5.73
N GLN A 708 23.26 -10.67 6.57
CA GLN A 708 24.11 -9.49 6.74
C GLN A 708 25.14 -9.28 5.62
N LYS A 709 25.43 -10.33 4.83
CA LYS A 709 26.36 -10.27 3.69
C LYS A 709 25.66 -9.93 2.37
N ILE A 710 24.37 -10.25 2.25
CA ILE A 710 23.45 -9.80 1.19
C ILE A 710 23.02 -8.37 1.52
#